data_AF-A0A2E8HI58-F1
#
_entry.id   AF-A0A2E8HI58-F1
#
_cell.length_a   1.000
_cell.length_b   1.000
_cell.length_c   1.000
_cell.angle_alpha   90.00
_cell.angle_beta   90.00
_cell.angle_gamma   90.00
#
_symmetry.space_group_name_H-M   'P 1'
#
loop_
_entity.id
_entity.type
_entity.pdbx_description
1 polymer ?
#
loop_
_entity_poly.entity_id
_entity_poly.type
_entity_poly.pdbx_seq_one_letter_code
_entity_poly.pdbx_strand_id
1 'polypeptide(L)'
;MVSFAKYQGGVASIGRDGADTGLGLEQAHLRLATRMRLVCRSEEGSADYGRSVAIRQENDPAPKFHFLEEGPVRLGMRIAFDLLDEAGHYHGDGHQDIWVYPEGDIHFTWVLRTADLAGHGQVQDCFLAVDGEKGYQTVRIGGQTIGSKGEACTVPFGERLSEKAIVLSGEASAALYWARDQGDVLKMGYDHGSLPPFYASRWPTGVQQWAQGNMGWTCGGASAAVHARMDKDGPRLNLAWLRDGAVEGDVGHAATLVVSVGEDGPELQRRIAALQQPLQPEVKSGNFRCYTEEDGTYEIGQGDPSLGEIVFPPDPLERQVRIRFYRRKTDPRHPGAVRATANGAPLPIQLMSEGELTDDICVVMEMSHRNDSVDDVIVSTKLRREEPTRVVIEKVPGIQATYQSESAGVDLQRRAGNRRDVVVWSSRNQERPIFELDLFSGAVHRWTNYGQTEPALWEMPMAWFKSCGNSRHNYCNVLKEFTIEKNGPEEVAFYLRSTNPNQRAQSELWLRMPYDHPRPRLEVRMRMEILQQWDDDNVEFSDIFPYPSRLVETWFHDAVFFMQRDKSATVYTYRPDRSVYTPGESEDDRLFYGLFATDRGNVLTLLKNPHHPEHKLHYSVCGNYIDVHVNFAAGPVPVPAGKVFEVEYITELFGDSTTGADEIKQIGRRSLEAGDIVVE
;
A
#
# COMPACT_ATOMS: atom_id res chain seq x y z
N MET A 1 -4.52 -15.52 2.03
CA MET A 1 -3.86 -14.35 2.66
C MET A 1 -2.35 -14.56 2.66
N VAL A 2 -1.59 -13.47 2.65
CA VAL A 2 -0.14 -13.47 2.89
C VAL A 2 0.18 -12.57 4.09
N SER A 3 1.15 -12.98 4.89
CA SER A 3 1.60 -12.28 6.08
C SER A 3 3.12 -12.30 6.17
N PHE A 4 3.69 -11.29 6.84
CA PHE A 4 5.12 -11.12 6.99
C PHE A 4 5.49 -10.90 8.45
N ALA A 5 6.42 -11.69 8.95
CA ALA A 5 6.84 -11.63 10.35
C ALA A 5 7.70 -10.37 10.62
N LYS A 6 7.06 -9.32 11.13
CA LYS A 6 7.65 -7.98 11.35
C LYS A 6 8.97 -7.97 12.13
N TYR A 7 9.18 -8.93 13.03
CA TYR A 7 10.36 -9.01 13.91
C TYR A 7 11.21 -10.26 13.65
N GLN A 8 11.06 -10.88 12.48
CA GLN A 8 11.78 -12.09 12.08
C GLN A 8 12.14 -12.01 10.60
N GLY A 9 12.90 -10.99 10.21
CA GLY A 9 13.36 -10.74 8.85
C GLY A 9 12.28 -10.59 7.79
N GLY A 10 11.01 -10.41 8.20
CA GLY A 10 9.88 -10.34 7.29
C GLY A 10 9.56 -11.67 6.60
N VAL A 11 9.81 -12.81 7.26
CA VAL A 11 9.49 -14.12 6.72
C VAL A 11 8.03 -14.21 6.28
N ALA A 12 7.82 -14.68 5.05
CA ALA A 12 6.52 -14.76 4.42
C ALA A 12 5.77 -16.03 4.85
N SER A 13 4.49 -15.87 5.19
CA SER A 13 3.56 -16.97 5.45
C SER A 13 2.31 -16.78 4.60
N ILE A 14 1.85 -17.85 3.95
CA ILE A 14 0.65 -17.85 3.12
C ILE A 14 -0.35 -18.79 3.77
N GLY A 15 -1.56 -18.31 4.01
CA GLY A 15 -2.51 -19.02 4.85
C GLY A 15 -3.95 -18.51 4.76
N ARG A 16 -4.79 -19.11 5.60
CA ARG A 16 -6.14 -18.61 5.87
C ARG A 16 -6.06 -17.44 6.84
N ASP A 17 -6.82 -16.39 6.54
CA ASP A 17 -6.96 -15.22 7.40
C ASP A 17 -7.39 -15.61 8.82
N GLY A 18 -6.90 -14.91 9.85
CA GLY A 18 -7.31 -15.20 11.21
C GLY A 18 -6.84 -14.18 12.24
N ALA A 19 -7.44 -14.26 13.42
CA ALA A 19 -7.27 -13.28 14.50
C ALA A 19 -5.93 -13.34 15.25
N ASP A 20 -4.94 -14.13 14.78
CA ASP A 20 -3.62 -14.19 15.39
C ASP A 20 -2.96 -12.80 15.36
N THR A 21 -2.64 -12.23 16.51
CA THR A 21 -2.11 -10.85 16.60
C THR A 21 -0.68 -10.69 16.10
N GLY A 22 0.06 -11.79 15.92
CA GLY A 22 1.43 -11.81 15.41
C GLY A 22 1.49 -12.05 13.90
N LEU A 23 0.82 -13.10 13.42
CA LEU A 23 0.83 -13.47 12.00
C LEU A 23 -0.42 -13.01 11.24
N GLY A 24 -1.53 -12.67 11.88
CA GLY A 24 -2.78 -12.36 11.18
C GLY A 24 -3.33 -13.54 10.36
N LEU A 25 -2.93 -14.77 10.70
CA LEU A 25 -3.35 -15.99 10.01
C LEU A 25 -3.87 -16.99 11.05
N GLU A 26 -4.98 -17.66 10.76
CA GLU A 26 -5.49 -18.79 11.57
C GLU A 26 -4.57 -19.99 11.39
N GLN A 27 -4.13 -20.21 10.16
CA GLN A 27 -3.31 -21.34 9.75
C GLN A 27 -2.42 -20.93 8.58
N ALA A 28 -1.11 -21.13 8.72
CA ALA A 28 -0.16 -20.97 7.63
C ALA A 28 -0.06 -22.27 6.82
N HIS A 29 -0.46 -22.21 5.55
CA HIS A 29 -0.32 -23.31 4.60
C HIS A 29 1.11 -23.45 4.10
N LEU A 30 1.78 -22.32 3.87
CA LEU A 30 3.18 -22.26 3.45
C LEU A 30 3.92 -21.21 4.28
N ARG A 31 5.18 -21.51 4.59
CA ARG A 31 6.14 -20.54 5.14
C ARG A 31 7.38 -20.53 4.27
N LEU A 32 7.82 -19.36 3.85
CA LEU A 32 8.93 -19.15 2.93
C LEU A 32 9.99 -18.28 3.58
N ALA A 33 11.22 -18.77 3.68
CA ALA A 33 12.31 -18.05 4.32
C ALA A 33 13.67 -18.40 3.72
N THR A 34 14.56 -17.43 3.64
CA THR A 34 15.91 -17.65 3.11
C THR A 34 16.85 -18.26 4.15
N ARG A 35 17.77 -19.10 3.69
CA ARG A 35 18.76 -19.79 4.51
C ARG A 35 20.11 -19.73 3.83
N MET A 36 21.15 -19.49 4.63
CA MET A 36 22.53 -19.58 4.17
C MET A 36 23.36 -20.33 5.22
N ARG A 37 24.40 -21.02 4.78
CA ARG A 37 25.41 -21.61 5.66
C ARG A 37 26.78 -21.20 5.17
N LEU A 38 27.61 -20.67 6.06
CA LEU A 38 28.95 -20.23 5.75
C LEU A 38 29.92 -20.49 6.91
N VAL A 39 31.22 -20.33 6.66
CA VAL A 39 32.24 -20.40 7.71
C VAL A 39 32.33 -19.04 8.42
N CYS A 40 32.03 -18.96 9.71
CA CYS A 40 32.13 -17.71 10.47
C CYS A 40 33.61 -17.31 10.65
N ARG A 41 33.91 -16.02 10.45
CA ARG A 41 35.20 -15.37 10.72
C ARG A 41 35.03 -14.03 11.45
N SER A 42 33.83 -13.74 11.98
CA SER A 42 33.47 -12.41 12.49
C SER A 42 34.34 -11.95 13.66
N GLU A 43 34.57 -12.82 14.65
CA GLU A 43 35.38 -12.50 15.82
C GLU A 43 36.41 -13.60 16.11
N GLU A 44 37.70 -13.28 16.01
CA GLU A 44 38.76 -14.25 16.30
C GLU A 44 38.73 -14.69 17.77
N GLY A 45 38.64 -16.00 18.01
CA GLY A 45 38.57 -16.58 19.35
C GLY A 45 37.15 -16.81 19.87
N SER A 46 36.11 -16.39 19.15
CA SER A 46 34.74 -16.81 19.43
C SER A 46 34.57 -18.32 19.22
N ALA A 47 33.55 -18.92 19.85
CA ALA A 47 33.33 -20.37 19.77
C ALA A 47 32.97 -20.86 18.35
N ASP A 48 32.38 -19.98 17.54
CA ASP A 48 31.95 -20.20 16.16
C ASP A 48 33.01 -19.79 15.12
N TYR A 49 34.11 -19.16 15.52
CA TYR A 49 35.19 -18.79 14.60
C TYR A 49 35.77 -20.02 13.87
N GLY A 50 35.85 -19.93 12.54
CA GLY A 50 36.28 -21.02 11.67
C GLY A 50 35.30 -22.20 11.59
N ARG A 51 34.09 -22.07 12.15
CA ARG A 51 33.04 -23.10 12.10
C ARG A 51 31.96 -22.73 11.10
N SER A 52 31.27 -23.76 10.64
CA SER A 52 30.07 -23.60 9.82
C SER A 52 28.93 -23.09 10.70
N VAL A 53 28.34 -21.96 10.35
CA VAL A 53 27.20 -21.33 11.05
C VAL A 53 26.01 -21.22 10.11
N ALA A 54 24.81 -21.31 10.68
CA ALA A 54 23.57 -21.15 9.94
C ALA A 54 23.08 -19.70 10.06
N ILE A 55 22.79 -19.09 8.92
CA ILE A 55 22.16 -17.80 8.79
C ILE A 55 20.70 -18.03 8.42
N ARG A 56 19.80 -17.37 9.15
CA ARG A 56 18.35 -17.46 8.95
C ARG A 56 17.79 -16.07 8.82
N GLN A 57 16.90 -15.87 7.85
CA GLN A 57 16.14 -14.63 7.71
C GLN A 57 15.49 -14.21 9.04
N GLU A 58 14.96 -15.16 9.82
CA GLU A 58 14.32 -14.91 11.11
C GLU A 58 15.23 -14.29 12.17
N ASN A 59 16.55 -14.35 12.00
CA ASN A 59 17.49 -13.81 12.97
C ASN A 59 17.52 -12.28 12.97
N ASP A 60 17.05 -11.62 11.90
CA ASP A 60 16.92 -10.17 11.87
C ASP A 60 15.67 -9.72 12.67
N PRO A 61 15.84 -9.02 13.81
CA PRO A 61 14.73 -8.54 14.62
C PRO A 61 14.08 -7.26 14.09
N ALA A 62 14.70 -6.58 13.11
CA ALA A 62 14.30 -5.25 12.65
C ALA A 62 14.39 -5.09 11.12
N PRO A 63 13.75 -5.99 10.33
CA PRO A 63 13.67 -5.83 8.90
C PRO A 63 12.94 -4.52 8.53
N LYS A 64 13.33 -3.96 7.39
CA LYS A 64 12.74 -2.73 6.84
C LYS A 64 11.67 -3.10 5.82
N PHE A 65 10.45 -2.62 6.05
CA PHE A 65 9.33 -2.74 5.12
C PHE A 65 9.17 -1.43 4.36
N HIS A 66 8.98 -1.52 3.05
CA HIS A 66 8.72 -0.40 2.16
C HIS A 66 7.55 -0.76 1.24
N PHE A 67 6.46 -0.01 1.30
CA PHE A 67 5.34 -0.21 0.39
C PHE A 67 5.64 0.48 -0.94
N LEU A 68 5.75 -0.31 -2.01
CA LEU A 68 6.03 0.19 -3.34
C LEU A 68 4.75 0.76 -3.97
N GLU A 69 3.62 0.08 -3.79
CA GLU A 69 2.31 0.53 -4.25
C GLU A 69 1.16 -0.19 -3.55
N GLU A 70 0.03 0.49 -3.41
CA GLU A 70 -1.19 -0.07 -2.86
C GLU A 70 -2.39 0.38 -3.71
N GLY A 71 -3.18 -0.56 -4.20
CA GLY A 71 -4.38 -0.24 -4.95
C GLY A 71 -5.26 -1.45 -5.29
N PRO A 72 -6.31 -1.24 -6.09
CA PRO A 72 -7.32 -2.26 -6.37
C PRO A 72 -6.82 -3.38 -7.29
N VAL A 73 -5.66 -3.24 -7.93
CA VAL A 73 -5.13 -4.24 -8.87
C VAL A 73 -4.06 -5.10 -8.22
N ARG A 74 -3.19 -4.54 -7.38
CA ARG A 74 -2.16 -5.28 -6.62
C ARG A 74 -1.63 -4.48 -5.44
N LEU A 75 -0.90 -5.18 -4.58
CA LEU A 75 -0.02 -4.58 -3.57
C LEU A 75 1.43 -4.93 -3.88
N GLY A 76 2.29 -3.93 -3.90
CA GLY A 76 3.73 -4.05 -4.04
C GLY A 76 4.44 -3.71 -2.74
N MET A 77 5.33 -4.57 -2.27
CA MET A 77 6.08 -4.35 -1.04
C MET A 77 7.50 -4.88 -1.15
N ARG A 78 8.44 -4.17 -0.54
CA ARG A 78 9.84 -4.51 -0.43
C ARG A 78 10.21 -4.74 1.03
N ILE A 79 10.94 -5.82 1.29
CA ILE A 79 11.50 -6.14 2.61
C ILE A 79 13.02 -6.21 2.46
N ALA A 80 13.75 -5.43 3.23
CA ALA A 80 15.21 -5.55 3.38
C ALA A 80 15.52 -6.06 4.79
N PHE A 81 16.45 -7.01 4.90
CA PHE A 81 16.80 -7.66 6.17
C PHE A 81 18.28 -8.00 6.24
N ASP A 82 18.81 -8.08 7.44
CA ASP A 82 20.22 -8.43 7.66
C ASP A 82 20.42 -9.97 7.67
N LEU A 83 21.55 -10.44 7.13
CA LEU A 83 21.97 -11.83 7.17
C LEU A 83 22.76 -12.10 8.45
N LEU A 84 22.04 -12.42 9.53
CA LEU A 84 22.60 -12.67 10.85
C LEU A 84 22.73 -14.16 11.18
N ASP A 85 23.82 -14.55 11.84
CA ASP A 85 23.91 -15.86 12.49
C ASP A 85 23.20 -15.87 13.86
N GLU A 86 23.21 -17.01 14.56
CA GLU A 86 22.55 -17.16 15.87
C GLU A 86 23.19 -16.32 16.99
N ALA A 87 24.48 -15.97 16.86
CA ALA A 87 25.16 -15.09 17.79
C ALA A 87 24.87 -13.60 17.50
N GLY A 88 24.22 -13.30 16.38
CA GLY A 88 23.91 -11.94 15.92
C GLY A 88 25.03 -11.30 15.11
N HIS A 89 26.04 -12.06 14.66
CA HIS A 89 27.06 -11.52 13.77
C HIS A 89 26.47 -11.28 12.38
N TYR A 90 26.84 -10.13 11.81
CA TYR A 90 26.44 -9.71 10.48
C TYR A 90 27.34 -10.32 9.42
N HIS A 91 26.74 -10.88 8.37
CA HIS A 91 27.48 -11.47 7.24
C HIS A 91 27.11 -10.86 5.88
N GLY A 92 26.01 -10.13 5.79
CA GLY A 92 25.52 -9.53 4.54
C GLY A 92 24.07 -9.10 4.61
N ASP A 93 23.48 -8.85 3.44
CA ASP A 93 22.14 -8.30 3.29
C ASP A 93 21.23 -9.23 2.49
N GLY A 94 19.96 -9.23 2.85
CA GLY A 94 18.88 -9.88 2.14
C GLY A 94 17.79 -8.91 1.76
N HIS A 95 17.11 -9.22 0.66
CA HIS A 95 16.08 -8.40 0.09
C HIS A 95 14.99 -9.27 -0.55
N GLN A 96 13.74 -8.82 -0.44
CA GLN A 96 12.57 -9.49 -0.98
C GLN A 96 11.57 -8.46 -1.53
N ASP A 97 11.36 -8.46 -2.83
CA ASP A 97 10.24 -7.75 -3.47
C ASP A 97 9.05 -8.69 -3.62
N ILE A 98 7.86 -8.21 -3.27
CA ILE A 98 6.60 -8.95 -3.26
C ILE A 98 5.55 -8.19 -4.05
N TRP A 99 4.83 -8.93 -4.90
CA TRP A 99 3.63 -8.45 -5.59
C TRP A 99 2.46 -9.39 -5.32
N VAL A 100 1.41 -8.87 -4.67
CA VAL A 100 0.22 -9.64 -4.30
C VAL A 100 -0.94 -9.24 -5.19
N TYR A 101 -1.54 -10.22 -5.87
CA TYR A 101 -2.66 -10.01 -6.77
C TYR A 101 -3.99 -10.56 -6.20
N PRO A 102 -5.13 -9.90 -6.45
CA PRO A 102 -6.45 -10.34 -5.98
C PRO A 102 -6.84 -11.76 -6.40
N GLU A 103 -6.38 -12.22 -7.56
CA GLU A 103 -6.62 -13.58 -8.03
C GLU A 103 -5.82 -14.66 -7.27
N GLY A 104 -4.99 -14.29 -6.29
CA GLY A 104 -4.28 -15.20 -5.39
C GLY A 104 -2.87 -15.58 -5.84
N ASP A 105 -2.37 -15.00 -6.93
CA ASP A 105 -0.97 -15.11 -7.31
C ASP A 105 -0.12 -14.14 -6.48
N ILE A 106 1.01 -14.63 -5.98
CA ILE A 106 1.99 -13.83 -5.25
C ILE A 106 3.34 -14.01 -5.93
N HIS A 107 3.89 -12.92 -6.46
CA HIS A 107 5.25 -12.94 -6.99
C HIS A 107 6.21 -12.53 -5.89
N PHE A 108 7.29 -13.29 -5.76
CA PHE A 108 8.39 -13.01 -4.87
C PHE A 108 9.66 -12.95 -5.66
N THR A 109 10.49 -11.93 -5.42
CA THR A 109 11.86 -11.89 -5.90
C THR A 109 12.78 -11.74 -4.70
N TRP A 110 13.66 -12.71 -4.47
CA TRP A 110 14.66 -12.63 -3.41
C TRP A 110 16.02 -12.26 -3.97
N VAL A 111 16.77 -11.49 -3.19
CA VAL A 111 18.20 -11.25 -3.37
C VAL A 111 18.90 -11.50 -2.05
N LEU A 112 20.02 -12.22 -2.07
CA LEU A 112 20.90 -12.44 -0.93
C LEU A 112 22.32 -12.10 -1.36
N ARG A 113 23.03 -11.35 -0.54
CA ARG A 113 24.44 -11.00 -0.80
C ARG A 113 25.25 -11.00 0.47
N THR A 114 26.36 -11.70 0.46
CA THR A 114 27.37 -11.57 1.52
C THR A 114 28.12 -10.24 1.36
N ALA A 115 28.32 -9.48 2.44
CA ALA A 115 28.97 -8.17 2.37
C ALA A 115 30.25 -8.07 3.22
N ASP A 116 30.30 -8.76 4.37
CA ASP A 116 31.46 -8.69 5.27
C ASP A 116 32.51 -9.77 4.94
N LEU A 117 33.28 -9.57 3.87
CA LEU A 117 34.29 -10.54 3.39
C LEU A 117 35.36 -10.89 4.44
N ALA A 118 35.53 -10.09 5.49
CA ALA A 118 36.41 -10.42 6.60
C ALA A 118 35.71 -11.31 7.64
N GLY A 119 34.42 -11.04 7.90
CA GLY A 119 33.59 -11.74 8.87
C GLY A 119 33.06 -13.11 8.43
N HIS A 120 33.23 -13.50 7.16
CA HIS A 120 32.93 -14.85 6.69
C HIS A 120 34.03 -15.47 5.82
N GLY A 121 34.00 -16.80 5.74
CA GLY A 121 34.73 -17.61 4.79
C GLY A 121 33.79 -18.25 3.78
N GLN A 122 34.02 -19.51 3.44
CA GLN A 122 33.28 -20.18 2.38
C GLN A 122 31.78 -20.22 2.64
N VAL A 123 31.00 -19.79 1.65
CA VAL A 123 29.56 -20.08 1.57
C VAL A 123 29.39 -21.51 1.09
N GLN A 124 28.62 -22.27 1.86
CA GLN A 124 28.46 -23.71 1.72
C GLN A 124 27.07 -24.08 1.19
N ASP A 125 26.03 -23.42 1.70
CA ASP A 125 24.66 -23.58 1.23
C ASP A 125 23.99 -22.22 1.10
N CYS A 126 23.12 -22.08 0.12
CA CYS A 126 22.19 -20.96 -0.01
C CYS A 126 20.90 -21.44 -0.67
N PHE A 127 19.77 -21.29 0.03
CA PHE A 127 18.48 -21.78 -0.46
C PHE A 127 17.29 -21.02 0.10
N LEU A 128 16.18 -21.07 -0.65
CA LEU A 128 14.86 -20.74 -0.14
C LEU A 128 14.25 -21.99 0.51
N ALA A 129 13.99 -21.92 1.81
CA ALA A 129 13.25 -22.95 2.54
C ALA A 129 11.75 -22.68 2.44
N VAL A 130 10.99 -23.71 2.07
CA VAL A 130 9.54 -23.71 2.03
C VAL A 130 9.03 -24.85 2.91
N ASP A 131 8.37 -24.49 4.00
CA ASP A 131 7.69 -25.45 4.87
C ASP A 131 6.20 -25.40 4.56
N GLY A 132 5.64 -26.54 4.14
CA GLY A 132 4.21 -26.70 3.95
C GLY A 132 3.55 -27.36 5.16
N GLU A 133 2.26 -27.10 5.34
CA GLU A 133 1.48 -27.71 6.40
C GLU A 133 1.26 -29.22 6.23
N LYS A 134 0.89 -29.88 7.32
CA LYS A 134 0.59 -31.33 7.38
C LYS A 134 -0.54 -31.77 6.45
N GLY A 135 -1.41 -30.84 6.03
CA GLY A 135 -2.54 -31.12 5.12
C GLY A 135 -2.12 -31.59 3.73
N TYR A 136 -0.91 -31.24 3.28
CA TYR A 136 -0.40 -31.69 1.99
C TYR A 136 0.01 -33.17 2.01
N GLN A 137 -0.51 -33.93 1.05
CA GLN A 137 -0.32 -35.37 0.94
C GLN A 137 0.72 -35.75 -0.11
N THR A 138 0.88 -34.93 -1.15
CA THR A 138 1.84 -35.19 -2.23
C THR A 138 2.57 -33.93 -2.66
N VAL A 139 3.83 -34.10 -3.08
CA VAL A 139 4.64 -33.06 -3.73
C VAL A 139 5.01 -33.54 -5.12
N ARG A 140 4.62 -32.80 -6.16
CA ARG A 140 4.96 -33.09 -7.55
C ARG A 140 6.01 -32.10 -8.06
N ILE A 141 7.12 -32.61 -8.58
CA ILE A 141 8.29 -31.83 -9.02
C ILE A 141 8.76 -32.40 -10.35
N GLY A 142 8.55 -31.65 -11.44
CA GLY A 142 8.73 -32.17 -12.80
C GLY A 142 7.92 -33.45 -13.01
N GLY A 143 8.57 -34.50 -13.52
CA GLY A 143 7.93 -35.81 -13.72
C GLY A 143 7.81 -36.70 -12.47
N GLN A 144 8.23 -36.23 -11.28
CA GLN A 144 8.27 -37.02 -10.06
C GLN A 144 7.17 -36.60 -9.08
N THR A 145 6.63 -37.56 -8.32
CA THR A 145 5.67 -37.31 -7.24
C THR A 145 6.14 -38.03 -5.99
N ILE A 146 6.20 -37.30 -4.87
CA ILE A 146 6.61 -37.77 -3.56
C ILE A 146 5.36 -37.94 -2.70
N GLY A 147 5.23 -39.09 -2.03
CA GLY A 147 4.11 -39.38 -1.13
C GLY A 147 4.45 -39.23 0.37
N SER A 148 3.53 -39.68 1.21
CA SER A 148 3.55 -39.53 2.68
C SER A 148 4.57 -40.38 3.46
N LYS A 149 5.45 -41.15 2.79
CA LYS A 149 6.32 -42.15 3.44
C LYS A 149 7.77 -41.70 3.69
N GLY A 150 8.01 -40.45 4.09
CA GLY A 150 9.38 -39.98 4.38
C GLY A 150 10.29 -39.95 3.16
N GLU A 151 9.70 -39.99 1.96
CA GLU A 151 10.43 -40.01 0.70
C GLU A 151 11.09 -38.65 0.49
N ALA A 152 12.36 -38.67 0.11
CA ALA A 152 13.11 -37.50 -0.26
C ALA A 152 13.47 -37.60 -1.74
N CYS A 153 13.40 -36.46 -2.43
CA CYS A 153 13.76 -36.32 -3.82
C CYS A 153 14.71 -35.14 -3.99
N THR A 154 15.62 -35.27 -4.95
CA THR A 154 16.45 -34.17 -5.43
C THR A 154 16.29 -34.08 -6.93
N VAL A 155 15.78 -32.95 -7.40
CA VAL A 155 15.63 -32.66 -8.83
C VAL A 155 16.52 -31.47 -9.16
N PRO A 156 17.62 -31.67 -9.91
CA PRO A 156 18.39 -30.56 -10.45
C PRO A 156 17.49 -29.70 -11.33
N PHE A 157 17.70 -28.39 -11.26
CA PHE A 157 17.06 -27.46 -12.19
C PHE A 157 17.50 -27.68 -13.65
N GLY A 158 16.86 -26.99 -14.60
CA GLY A 158 17.09 -27.17 -16.04
C GLY A 158 16.20 -28.25 -16.65
N GLU A 159 16.69 -28.97 -17.66
CA GLU A 159 15.85 -29.89 -18.47
C GLU A 159 15.16 -31.02 -17.68
N ARG A 160 15.69 -31.37 -16.50
CA ARG A 160 15.07 -32.36 -15.61
C ARG A 160 13.83 -31.84 -14.89
N LEU A 161 13.63 -30.53 -14.89
CA LEU A 161 12.48 -29.84 -14.32
C LEU A 161 11.74 -29.06 -15.40
N SER A 162 11.22 -29.79 -16.39
CA SER A 162 10.58 -29.23 -17.59
C SER A 162 9.40 -28.28 -17.31
N GLU A 163 8.67 -28.49 -16.21
CA GLU A 163 7.53 -27.65 -15.84
C GLU A 163 7.92 -26.40 -15.04
N LYS A 164 9.15 -26.32 -14.52
CA LYS A 164 9.63 -25.26 -13.61
C LYS A 164 8.62 -24.91 -12.53
N ALA A 165 8.05 -25.96 -11.95
CA ALA A 165 6.96 -25.89 -11.01
C ALA A 165 7.05 -27.03 -9.99
N ILE A 166 6.60 -26.72 -8.78
CA ILE A 166 6.36 -27.64 -7.67
C ILE A 166 4.89 -27.51 -7.32
N VAL A 167 4.16 -28.63 -7.31
CA VAL A 167 2.74 -28.65 -6.93
C VAL A 167 2.56 -29.47 -5.66
N LEU A 168 2.01 -28.82 -4.64
CA LEU A 168 1.64 -29.39 -3.37
C LEU A 168 0.13 -29.68 -3.41
N SER A 169 -0.28 -30.90 -3.10
CA SER A 169 -1.69 -31.29 -3.15
C SER A 169 -2.13 -31.96 -1.85
N GLY A 170 -3.28 -31.53 -1.35
CA GLY A 170 -3.95 -32.00 -0.15
C GLY A 170 -5.42 -31.59 -0.18
N GLU A 171 -6.00 -31.21 0.96
CA GLU A 171 -7.33 -30.56 0.98
C GLU A 171 -7.31 -29.20 0.29
N ALA A 172 -6.21 -28.45 0.45
CA ALA A 172 -5.86 -27.31 -0.38
C ALA A 172 -4.69 -27.68 -1.31
N SER A 173 -4.58 -26.98 -2.45
CA SER A 173 -3.43 -27.12 -3.33
C SER A 173 -2.67 -25.81 -3.44
N ALA A 174 -1.35 -25.92 -3.57
CA ALA A 174 -0.49 -24.77 -3.84
C ALA A 174 0.53 -25.12 -4.93
N ALA A 175 0.93 -24.11 -5.70
CA ALA A 175 1.95 -24.22 -6.71
C ALA A 175 3.04 -23.18 -6.46
N LEU A 176 4.29 -23.59 -6.63
CA LEU A 176 5.47 -22.73 -6.62
C LEU A 176 6.15 -22.89 -7.98
N TYR A 177 6.22 -21.83 -8.78
CA TYR A 177 6.65 -21.93 -10.17
C TYR A 177 7.37 -20.68 -10.66
N TRP A 178 8.25 -20.83 -11.65
CA TRP A 178 9.12 -19.75 -12.12
C TRP A 178 9.42 -19.88 -13.61
N ALA A 179 9.67 -18.76 -14.29
CA ALA A 179 9.90 -18.78 -15.74
C ALA A 179 11.33 -19.17 -16.12
N ARG A 180 12.35 -18.86 -15.31
CA ARG A 180 13.77 -19.04 -15.66
C ARG A 180 14.58 -19.81 -14.61
N ASP A 181 15.36 -20.75 -15.11
CA ASP A 181 16.35 -21.49 -14.32
C ASP A 181 17.69 -20.72 -14.25
N GLN A 182 18.15 -20.13 -15.36
CA GLN A 182 19.39 -19.36 -15.45
C GLN A 182 19.22 -18.07 -16.28
N GLY A 183 20.08 -17.07 -16.03
CA GLY A 183 20.27 -15.92 -16.91
C GLY A 183 21.02 -14.77 -16.25
N ASP A 184 21.42 -13.77 -17.04
CA ASP A 184 21.90 -12.50 -16.50
C ASP A 184 20.80 -11.77 -15.73
N VAL A 185 21.19 -10.76 -14.94
CA VAL A 185 20.26 -9.73 -14.43
C VAL A 185 19.34 -9.32 -15.58
N LEU A 186 18.02 -9.37 -15.32
CA LEU A 186 16.97 -9.09 -16.31
C LEU A 186 17.43 -8.00 -17.28
N LYS A 187 17.36 -8.23 -18.59
CA LYS A 187 17.19 -7.10 -19.52
C LYS A 187 15.75 -6.64 -19.37
N MET A 188 15.40 -6.13 -18.19
CA MET A 188 14.24 -5.27 -18.12
C MET A 188 14.53 -4.12 -19.06
N GLY A 189 13.54 -3.71 -19.83
CA GLY A 189 13.72 -2.46 -20.53
C GLY A 189 14.05 -1.43 -19.46
N TYR A 190 15.21 -0.83 -19.54
CA TYR A 190 15.51 0.44 -18.91
C TYR A 190 16.03 1.27 -20.06
N ASP A 191 15.39 2.40 -20.30
CA ASP A 191 15.73 3.26 -21.43
C ASP A 191 16.57 4.42 -20.89
N HIS A 192 17.89 4.26 -20.92
CA HIS A 192 18.82 5.37 -20.71
C HIS A 192 18.84 6.35 -21.90
N GLY A 193 17.72 6.53 -22.61
CA GLY A 193 17.60 7.43 -23.76
C GLY A 193 18.09 8.85 -23.46
N SER A 194 18.00 9.78 -24.40
CA SER A 194 18.63 11.10 -24.31
C SER A 194 18.16 12.02 -23.16
N LEU A 195 17.23 11.57 -22.31
CA LEU A 195 16.78 12.28 -21.13
C LEU A 195 17.44 11.70 -19.88
N PRO A 196 17.71 12.52 -18.85
CA PRO A 196 18.36 12.04 -17.64
C PRO A 196 17.67 10.81 -17.04
N PRO A 197 18.44 9.85 -16.50
CA PRO A 197 17.94 8.54 -16.08
C PRO A 197 17.15 8.56 -14.75
N PHE A 198 16.81 9.74 -14.22
CA PHE A 198 16.27 9.93 -12.86
C PHE A 198 14.82 9.43 -12.65
N TYR A 199 14.30 8.53 -13.48
CA TYR A 199 12.90 8.09 -13.44
C TYR A 199 12.86 6.58 -13.29
N ALA A 200 12.08 6.03 -12.35
CA ALA A 200 12.17 4.60 -12.02
C ALA A 200 11.75 3.67 -13.18
N SER A 201 10.85 4.09 -14.08
CA SER A 201 10.63 3.36 -15.35
C SER A 201 11.86 3.28 -16.27
N ARG A 202 12.94 4.02 -16.00
CA ARG A 202 14.23 4.03 -16.70
C ARG A 202 15.42 3.67 -15.80
N TRP A 203 15.18 3.51 -14.50
CA TRP A 203 16.18 3.09 -13.54
C TRP A 203 16.13 1.56 -13.40
N PRO A 204 17.25 0.88 -13.16
CA PRO A 204 17.20 -0.54 -12.86
C PRO A 204 16.38 -0.77 -11.57
N THR A 205 15.61 -1.86 -11.49
CA THR A 205 14.89 -2.18 -10.23
C THR A 205 15.87 -2.40 -9.09
N GLY A 206 15.41 -2.25 -7.85
CA GLY A 206 16.22 -2.57 -6.66
C GLY A 206 16.93 -3.93 -6.76
N VAL A 207 16.25 -4.95 -7.29
CA VAL A 207 16.84 -6.27 -7.57
C VAL A 207 18.05 -6.18 -8.51
N GLN A 208 17.94 -5.44 -9.62
CA GLN A 208 19.04 -5.28 -10.57
C GLN A 208 20.22 -4.48 -9.99
N GLN A 209 19.93 -3.50 -9.13
CA GLN A 209 20.96 -2.72 -8.44
C GLN A 209 21.75 -3.58 -7.45
N TRP A 210 21.08 -4.54 -6.79
CA TRP A 210 21.64 -5.37 -5.73
C TRP A 210 22.29 -6.66 -6.22
N ALA A 211 21.70 -7.34 -7.21
CA ALA A 211 22.03 -8.72 -7.56
C ALA A 211 23.25 -8.90 -8.50
N GLN A 212 23.74 -7.83 -9.16
CA GLN A 212 24.95 -7.78 -10.03
C GLN A 212 25.42 -9.11 -10.69
N GLY A 213 24.53 -9.86 -11.35
CA GLY A 213 24.91 -10.89 -12.34
C GLY A 213 24.34 -12.30 -12.12
N ASN A 214 23.93 -12.68 -10.90
CA ASN A 214 23.52 -14.06 -10.61
C ASN A 214 22.00 -14.18 -10.40
N MET A 215 21.24 -14.19 -11.50
CA MET A 215 19.80 -14.44 -11.47
C MET A 215 19.46 -15.88 -11.86
N GLY A 216 18.43 -16.40 -11.22
CA GLY A 216 17.85 -17.70 -11.51
C GLY A 216 18.24 -18.76 -10.49
N TRP A 217 17.50 -19.86 -10.52
CA TRP A 217 17.66 -20.92 -9.55
C TRP A 217 18.93 -21.75 -9.74
N THR A 218 19.61 -21.68 -10.89
CA THR A 218 20.78 -22.54 -11.21
C THR A 218 22.12 -21.84 -11.15
N CYS A 219 22.23 -20.71 -10.44
CA CYS A 219 23.49 -19.97 -10.36
C CYS A 219 24.65 -20.82 -9.81
N GLY A 220 24.42 -21.78 -8.92
CA GLY A 220 25.44 -22.73 -8.42
C GLY A 220 25.72 -23.92 -9.34
N GLY A 221 25.21 -23.91 -10.58
CA GLY A 221 25.43 -24.95 -11.58
C GLY A 221 24.94 -26.33 -11.10
N ALA A 222 25.83 -27.33 -11.13
CA ALA A 222 25.49 -28.71 -10.77
C ALA A 222 25.10 -28.92 -9.29
N SER A 223 25.41 -27.95 -8.42
CA SER A 223 25.03 -27.96 -7.00
C SER A 223 23.63 -27.39 -6.74
N ALA A 224 23.03 -26.74 -7.73
CA ALA A 224 21.71 -26.14 -7.61
C ALA A 224 20.61 -27.16 -7.90
N ALA A 225 19.66 -27.30 -6.98
CA ALA A 225 18.56 -28.26 -7.12
C ALA A 225 17.37 -27.91 -6.23
N VAL A 226 16.22 -28.47 -6.56
CA VAL A 226 15.10 -28.59 -5.65
C VAL A 226 15.29 -29.86 -4.83
N HIS A 227 15.33 -29.71 -3.51
CA HIS A 227 15.28 -30.83 -2.58
C HIS A 227 13.93 -30.83 -1.90
N ALA A 228 13.19 -31.93 -2.01
CA ALA A 228 11.90 -32.06 -1.39
C ALA A 228 11.86 -33.30 -0.53
N ARG A 229 11.23 -33.21 0.62
CA ARG A 229 10.95 -34.34 1.49
C ARG A 229 9.57 -34.20 2.10
N MET A 230 8.94 -35.34 2.38
CA MET A 230 7.71 -35.37 3.15
C MET A 230 8.00 -35.73 4.60
N ASP A 231 7.88 -34.77 5.52
CA ASP A 231 8.09 -34.99 6.95
C ASP A 231 6.76 -35.22 7.69
N LYS A 232 6.83 -35.57 8.98
CA LYS A 232 5.65 -35.74 9.86
C LYS A 232 4.78 -34.47 10.00
N ASP A 233 5.39 -33.31 9.80
CA ASP A 233 4.78 -31.99 10.01
C ASP A 233 4.27 -31.39 8.68
N GLY A 234 4.52 -32.05 7.55
CA GLY A 234 4.22 -31.57 6.20
C GLY A 234 5.43 -31.66 5.25
N PRO A 235 5.26 -31.25 3.99
CA PRO A 235 6.34 -31.22 3.02
C PRO A 235 7.35 -30.12 3.34
N ARG A 236 8.63 -30.40 3.13
CA ARG A 236 9.71 -29.41 3.19
C ARG A 236 10.45 -29.37 1.88
N LEU A 237 10.58 -28.18 1.33
CA LEU A 237 11.27 -27.92 0.07
C LEU A 237 12.44 -26.96 0.34
N ASN A 238 13.60 -27.28 -0.22
CA ASN A 238 14.73 -26.36 -0.30
C ASN A 238 15.03 -26.13 -1.78
N LEU A 239 14.74 -24.93 -2.28
CA LEU A 239 15.13 -24.49 -3.61
C LEU A 239 16.53 -23.88 -3.49
N ALA A 240 17.55 -24.70 -3.76
CA ALA A 240 18.94 -24.36 -3.48
C ALA A 240 19.64 -23.72 -4.67
N TRP A 241 20.09 -22.48 -4.50
CA TRP A 241 21.03 -21.85 -5.43
C TRP A 241 22.41 -22.52 -5.36
N LEU A 242 22.83 -22.90 -4.15
CA LEU A 242 24.09 -23.56 -3.85
C LEU A 242 23.86 -24.59 -2.75
N ARG A 243 24.45 -25.77 -2.91
CA ARG A 243 24.44 -26.81 -1.88
C ARG A 243 25.78 -27.53 -1.81
N ASP A 244 26.23 -27.81 -0.57
CA ASP A 244 27.47 -28.52 -0.28
C ASP A 244 28.67 -27.94 -1.06
N GLY A 245 28.64 -26.62 -1.25
CA GLY A 245 29.61 -25.83 -1.99
C GLY A 245 30.76 -25.33 -1.11
N ALA A 246 31.67 -24.61 -1.75
CA ALA A 246 32.81 -23.96 -1.11
C ALA A 246 33.16 -22.68 -1.88
N VAL A 247 32.22 -21.73 -1.94
CA VAL A 247 32.39 -20.48 -2.70
C VAL A 247 32.99 -19.42 -1.76
N GLU A 248 34.14 -18.86 -2.12
CA GLU A 248 34.78 -17.73 -1.41
C GLU A 248 34.42 -16.41 -2.09
N GLY A 249 34.51 -15.31 -1.34
CA GLY A 249 34.33 -13.95 -1.86
C GLY A 249 32.89 -13.45 -1.78
N ASP A 250 32.59 -12.44 -2.59
CA ASP A 250 31.27 -11.82 -2.66
C ASP A 250 30.28 -12.73 -3.39
N VAL A 251 29.41 -13.39 -2.62
CA VAL A 251 28.38 -14.31 -3.12
C VAL A 251 27.04 -13.59 -3.15
N GLY A 252 26.54 -13.36 -4.36
CA GLY A 252 25.19 -12.87 -4.63
C GLY A 252 24.31 -13.93 -5.30
N HIS A 253 23.07 -14.07 -4.84
CA HIS A 253 22.04 -14.93 -5.43
C HIS A 253 20.72 -14.18 -5.53
N ALA A 254 20.02 -14.34 -6.65
CA ALA A 254 18.68 -13.80 -6.79
C ALA A 254 17.79 -14.67 -7.67
N ALA A 255 16.50 -14.76 -7.34
CA ALA A 255 15.53 -15.47 -8.18
C ALA A 255 14.10 -15.03 -7.89
N THR A 256 13.25 -15.18 -8.91
CA THR A 256 11.81 -14.91 -8.83
C THR A 256 11.02 -16.22 -8.76
N LEU A 257 9.97 -16.23 -7.94
CA LEU A 257 9.02 -17.31 -7.77
C LEU A 257 7.60 -16.76 -7.74
N VAL A 258 6.69 -17.44 -8.40
CA VAL A 258 5.26 -17.23 -8.22
C VAL A 258 4.73 -18.32 -7.30
N VAL A 259 3.97 -17.91 -6.29
CA VAL A 259 3.24 -18.81 -5.41
C VAL A 259 1.75 -18.56 -5.60
N SER A 260 1.02 -19.62 -5.89
CA SER A 260 -0.44 -19.57 -6.02
C SER A 260 -1.06 -20.65 -5.14
N VAL A 261 -2.14 -20.28 -4.45
CA VAL A 261 -2.99 -21.21 -3.70
C VAL A 261 -4.30 -21.33 -4.46
N GLY A 262 -4.73 -22.56 -4.76
CA GLY A 262 -5.91 -22.83 -5.58
C GLY A 262 -6.79 -23.91 -4.96
N GLU A 263 -8.08 -23.84 -5.26
CA GLU A 263 -9.06 -24.84 -4.82
C GLU A 263 -8.96 -26.14 -5.63
N ASP A 264 -8.51 -26.06 -6.89
CA ASP A 264 -8.35 -27.22 -7.76
C ASP A 264 -7.00 -27.26 -8.50
N GLY A 265 -6.53 -28.49 -8.76
CA GLY A 265 -5.30 -28.74 -9.50
C GLY A 265 -5.31 -28.22 -10.95
N PRO A 266 -6.39 -28.40 -11.74
CA PRO A 266 -6.47 -27.89 -13.11
C PRO A 266 -6.27 -26.37 -13.24
N GLU A 267 -6.76 -25.57 -12.32
CA GLU A 267 -6.55 -24.13 -12.27
C GLU A 267 -5.09 -23.79 -12.08
N LEU A 268 -4.42 -24.41 -11.11
CA LEU A 268 -2.99 -24.23 -10.88
C LEU A 268 -2.18 -24.60 -12.13
N GLN A 269 -2.55 -25.68 -12.82
CA GLN A 269 -1.90 -26.05 -14.09
C GLN A 269 -2.07 -25.00 -15.19
N ARG A 270 -3.26 -24.39 -15.31
CA ARG A 270 -3.48 -23.29 -16.26
C ARG A 270 -2.61 -22.08 -15.93
N ARG A 271 -2.51 -21.71 -14.65
CA ARG A 271 -1.67 -20.59 -14.19
C ARG A 271 -0.18 -20.84 -14.44
N ILE A 272 0.31 -22.05 -14.11
CA ILE A 272 1.68 -22.49 -14.41
C ILE A 272 1.94 -22.37 -15.92
N ALA A 273 1.08 -22.96 -16.76
CA ALA A 273 1.24 -22.93 -18.22
C ALA A 273 1.24 -21.50 -18.79
N ALA A 274 0.41 -20.62 -18.24
CA ALA A 274 0.32 -19.22 -18.66
C ALA A 274 1.61 -18.44 -18.37
N LEU A 275 2.25 -18.65 -17.21
CA LEU A 275 3.54 -18.03 -16.88
C LEU A 275 4.66 -18.55 -17.78
N GLN A 276 4.70 -19.86 -18.05
CA GLN A 276 5.75 -20.48 -18.87
C GLN A 276 5.68 -20.08 -20.35
N GLN A 277 4.55 -19.53 -20.81
CA GLN A 277 4.33 -19.17 -22.21
C GLN A 277 3.73 -17.76 -22.33
N PRO A 278 4.48 -16.68 -21.97
CA PRO A 278 3.97 -15.31 -22.11
C PRO A 278 3.51 -15.02 -23.54
N LEU A 279 2.43 -14.26 -23.69
CA LEU A 279 1.91 -13.89 -25.01
C LEU A 279 2.67 -12.70 -25.58
N GLN A 280 2.67 -12.56 -26.90
CA GLN A 280 3.06 -11.31 -27.54
C GLN A 280 1.78 -10.55 -27.91
N PRO A 281 1.42 -9.47 -27.20
CA PRO A 281 0.26 -8.67 -27.56
C PRO A 281 0.54 -7.84 -28.83
N GLU A 282 -0.53 -7.47 -29.53
CA GLU A 282 -0.49 -6.42 -30.54
C GLU A 282 -0.77 -5.07 -29.88
N VAL A 283 0.17 -4.13 -29.94
CA VAL A 283 -0.01 -2.78 -29.41
C VAL A 283 -0.41 -1.85 -30.55
N LYS A 284 -1.65 -1.34 -30.50
CA LYS A 284 -2.20 -0.42 -31.51
C LYS A 284 -1.83 1.03 -31.22
N SER A 285 -1.69 1.39 -29.93
CA SER A 285 -1.18 2.69 -29.47
C SER A 285 -0.18 2.48 -28.33
N GLY A 286 1.04 3.01 -28.50
CA GLY A 286 2.15 2.82 -27.59
C GLY A 286 3.22 1.85 -28.12
N ASN A 287 4.12 1.41 -27.25
CA ASN A 287 5.19 0.48 -27.59
C ASN A 287 5.26 -0.63 -26.55
N PHE A 288 5.14 -1.89 -26.97
CA PHE A 288 5.42 -3.02 -26.10
C PHE A 288 6.90 -3.03 -25.72
N ARG A 289 7.19 -3.02 -24.42
CA ARG A 289 8.55 -3.07 -23.91
C ARG A 289 8.98 -4.49 -23.60
N CYS A 290 8.30 -5.13 -22.66
CA CYS A 290 8.59 -6.48 -22.21
C CYS A 290 7.44 -7.05 -21.38
N TYR A 291 7.54 -8.36 -21.10
CA TYR A 291 6.86 -9.00 -19.98
C TYR A 291 7.85 -9.13 -18.82
N THR A 292 7.48 -8.60 -17.65
CA THR A 292 8.30 -8.63 -16.43
C THR A 292 7.92 -9.82 -15.57
N GLU A 293 8.87 -10.71 -15.29
CA GLU A 293 8.61 -11.88 -14.45
C GLU A 293 8.48 -11.54 -12.97
N GLU A 294 9.15 -10.47 -12.52
CA GLU A 294 9.19 -10.01 -11.13
C GLU A 294 7.78 -9.77 -10.57
N ASP A 295 6.87 -9.28 -11.40
CA ASP A 295 5.48 -8.97 -11.05
C ASP A 295 4.45 -9.56 -12.03
N GLY A 296 4.89 -10.17 -13.13
CA GLY A 296 4.02 -10.79 -14.12
C GLY A 296 3.27 -9.79 -15.00
N THR A 297 3.87 -8.63 -15.28
CA THR A 297 3.21 -7.52 -15.97
C THR A 297 3.69 -7.33 -17.41
N TYR A 298 2.78 -6.98 -18.31
CA TYR A 298 3.11 -6.51 -19.66
C TYR A 298 3.32 -5.00 -19.61
N GLU A 299 4.55 -4.57 -19.88
CA GLU A 299 4.93 -3.16 -19.88
C GLU A 299 4.68 -2.52 -21.25
N ILE A 300 3.85 -1.48 -21.27
CA ILE A 300 3.45 -0.76 -22.46
C ILE A 300 3.82 0.70 -22.29
N GLY A 301 4.80 1.14 -23.06
CA GLY A 301 5.22 2.53 -23.07
C GLY A 301 4.21 3.39 -23.82
N GLN A 302 3.86 4.52 -23.24
CA GLN A 302 2.97 5.49 -23.85
C GLN A 302 3.54 6.02 -25.18
N GLY A 303 2.70 5.98 -26.22
CA GLY A 303 2.95 6.60 -27.53
C GLY A 303 2.09 7.85 -27.69
N ASP A 304 0.76 7.68 -27.67
CA ASP A 304 -0.21 8.78 -27.59
C ASP A 304 -0.47 9.13 -26.10
N PRO A 305 -0.34 10.41 -25.70
CA PRO A 305 -0.64 10.86 -24.34
C PRO A 305 -2.05 10.55 -23.86
N SER A 306 -3.02 10.41 -24.76
CA SER A 306 -4.44 10.35 -24.45
C SER A 306 -5.05 8.95 -24.55
N LEU A 307 -4.39 8.03 -25.26
CA LEU A 307 -4.94 6.71 -25.60
C LEU A 307 -3.86 5.62 -25.59
N GLY A 308 -4.10 4.54 -24.85
CA GLY A 308 -3.42 3.26 -24.96
C GLY A 308 -4.38 2.20 -25.49
N GLU A 309 -3.93 1.37 -26.44
CA GLU A 309 -4.72 0.26 -26.96
C GLU A 309 -3.85 -0.98 -27.17
N ILE A 310 -4.23 -2.07 -26.50
CA ILE A 310 -3.54 -3.35 -26.51
C ILE A 310 -4.53 -4.45 -26.86
N VAL A 311 -4.16 -5.31 -27.82
CA VAL A 311 -4.98 -6.45 -28.24
C VAL A 311 -4.21 -7.74 -27.94
N PHE A 312 -4.77 -8.56 -27.07
CA PHE A 312 -4.29 -9.92 -26.85
C PHE A 312 -5.05 -10.88 -27.79
N PRO A 313 -4.37 -11.89 -28.36
CA PRO A 313 -5.04 -12.92 -29.14
C PRO A 313 -5.99 -13.75 -28.27
N PRO A 314 -6.92 -14.52 -28.88
CA PRO A 314 -7.68 -15.53 -28.15
C PRO A 314 -6.75 -16.47 -27.39
N ASP A 315 -7.10 -16.82 -26.16
CA ASP A 315 -6.25 -17.62 -25.31
C ASP A 315 -7.00 -18.81 -24.68
N PRO A 316 -6.68 -20.06 -25.05
CA PRO A 316 -7.36 -21.24 -24.52
C PRO A 316 -7.17 -21.44 -23.01
N LEU A 317 -6.16 -20.82 -22.42
CA LEU A 317 -5.94 -20.84 -20.97
C LEU A 317 -6.82 -19.83 -20.21
N GLU A 318 -7.44 -18.88 -20.93
CA GLU A 318 -8.15 -17.73 -20.38
C GLU A 318 -7.32 -17.05 -19.27
N ARG A 319 -6.03 -16.83 -19.54
CA ARG A 319 -5.11 -16.35 -18.51
C ARG A 319 -5.48 -14.95 -18.02
N GLN A 320 -5.12 -14.66 -16.79
CA GLN A 320 -5.12 -13.30 -16.28
C GLN A 320 -3.90 -12.56 -16.88
N VAL A 321 -4.14 -11.41 -17.51
CA VAL A 321 -3.07 -10.49 -17.94
C VAL A 321 -3.07 -9.26 -17.06
N ARG A 322 -1.87 -8.76 -16.76
CA ARG A 322 -1.63 -7.53 -16.00
C ARG A 322 -0.88 -6.58 -16.91
N ILE A 323 -1.30 -5.33 -17.00
CA ILE A 323 -0.75 -4.36 -17.92
C ILE A 323 -0.33 -3.14 -17.11
N ARG A 324 0.94 -2.74 -17.24
CA ARG A 324 1.46 -1.46 -16.75
C ARG A 324 1.64 -0.57 -17.97
N PHE A 325 0.71 0.37 -18.13
CA PHE A 325 0.81 1.41 -19.12
C PHE A 325 1.53 2.59 -18.49
N TYR A 326 2.80 2.74 -18.83
CA TYR A 326 3.69 3.72 -18.21
C TYR A 326 3.91 4.91 -19.14
N ARG A 327 3.91 6.12 -18.56
CA ARG A 327 4.09 7.37 -19.29
C ARG A 327 5.54 7.59 -19.70
N ARG A 328 5.75 8.13 -20.91
CA ARG A 328 6.97 8.90 -21.21
C ARG A 328 6.74 10.33 -20.69
N LYS A 329 7.41 10.73 -19.61
CA LYS A 329 7.23 12.02 -18.89
C LYS A 329 7.52 13.30 -19.72
N THR A 330 7.60 13.22 -21.05
CA THR A 330 7.80 14.35 -21.98
C THR A 330 6.52 15.04 -22.44
N ASP A 331 5.35 14.47 -22.18
CA ASP A 331 4.05 15.11 -22.47
C ASP A 331 3.58 15.99 -21.30
N PRO A 332 2.66 16.95 -21.48
CA PRO A 332 2.15 17.73 -20.36
C PRO A 332 1.47 16.81 -19.33
N ARG A 333 1.61 17.18 -18.06
CA ARG A 333 0.98 16.52 -16.90
C ARG A 333 -0.53 16.42 -17.16
N HIS A 334 -1.13 15.27 -16.87
CA HIS A 334 -2.57 15.08 -17.08
C HIS A 334 -3.33 15.11 -15.76
N PRO A 335 -3.87 16.26 -15.34
CA PRO A 335 -4.60 16.38 -14.08
C PRO A 335 -6.00 15.76 -14.11
N GLY A 336 -6.48 15.26 -15.25
CA GLY A 336 -7.75 14.54 -15.32
C GLY A 336 -7.66 13.07 -14.91
N ALA A 337 -8.74 12.33 -15.17
CA ALA A 337 -8.87 10.92 -14.87
C ALA A 337 -8.46 10.02 -16.07
N VAL A 338 -8.39 8.73 -15.79
CA VAL A 338 -8.13 7.63 -16.71
C VAL A 338 -9.30 6.67 -16.64
N ARG A 339 -9.79 6.23 -17.79
CA ARG A 339 -10.77 5.16 -17.91
C ARG A 339 -10.10 3.97 -18.59
N ALA A 340 -10.36 2.76 -18.11
CA ALA A 340 -9.88 1.54 -18.73
C ALA A 340 -11.04 0.59 -19.00
N THR A 341 -11.00 -0.06 -20.16
CA THR A 341 -11.99 -1.08 -20.52
C THR A 341 -11.34 -2.29 -21.15
N ALA A 342 -11.94 -3.47 -20.96
CA ALA A 342 -11.68 -4.68 -21.74
C ALA A 342 -12.92 -5.01 -22.56
N ASN A 343 -12.80 -5.00 -23.89
CA ASN A 343 -13.91 -5.22 -24.82
C ASN A 343 -15.15 -4.34 -24.50
N GLY A 344 -14.91 -3.10 -24.05
CA GLY A 344 -15.94 -2.13 -23.67
C GLY A 344 -16.47 -2.23 -22.23
N ALA A 345 -16.14 -3.29 -21.48
CA ALA A 345 -16.49 -3.40 -20.07
C ALA A 345 -15.46 -2.66 -19.19
N PRO A 346 -15.88 -1.89 -18.17
CA PRO A 346 -14.96 -1.14 -17.31
C PRO A 346 -14.04 -2.06 -16.51
N LEU A 347 -12.79 -1.65 -16.34
CA LEU A 347 -11.80 -2.33 -15.51
C LEU A 347 -11.51 -1.51 -14.24
N PRO A 348 -11.23 -2.16 -13.10
CA PRO A 348 -10.57 -1.51 -11.97
C PRO A 348 -9.22 -0.93 -12.40
N ILE A 349 -8.90 0.26 -11.90
CA ILE A 349 -7.67 0.98 -12.25
C ILE A 349 -6.91 1.29 -10.98
N GLN A 350 -5.63 0.97 -11.01
CA GLN A 350 -4.66 1.44 -10.03
C GLN A 350 -3.75 2.46 -10.70
N LEU A 351 -3.59 3.60 -10.04
CA LEU A 351 -2.72 4.68 -10.49
C LEU A 351 -1.60 4.84 -9.50
N MET A 352 -0.39 4.98 -10.02
CA MET A 352 0.81 5.18 -9.24
C MET A 352 1.57 6.38 -9.80
N SER A 353 2.18 7.15 -8.91
CA SER A 353 3.24 8.09 -9.26
C SER A 353 4.43 7.89 -8.35
N GLU A 354 5.60 7.95 -8.96
CA GLU A 354 6.91 7.90 -8.31
C GLU A 354 7.43 9.33 -8.06
N GLY A 355 6.63 10.37 -8.32
CA GLY A 355 6.99 11.75 -7.97
C GLY A 355 8.25 12.28 -8.68
N GLU A 356 8.59 11.71 -9.85
CA GLU A 356 9.87 11.98 -10.55
C GLU A 356 11.12 11.51 -9.79
N LEU A 357 10.97 10.56 -8.86
CA LEU A 357 12.07 9.96 -8.11
C LEU A 357 12.55 8.65 -8.75
N THR A 358 13.83 8.34 -8.51
CA THR A 358 14.42 7.02 -8.81
C THR A 358 14.05 6.04 -7.71
N ASP A 359 13.89 4.75 -8.05
CA ASP A 359 13.93 3.65 -7.08
C ASP A 359 15.37 3.47 -6.55
N ASP A 360 15.93 4.50 -5.92
CA ASP A 360 17.24 4.49 -5.28
C ASP A 360 17.07 4.71 -3.78
N ILE A 361 16.94 3.59 -3.06
CA ILE A 361 16.77 3.54 -1.61
C ILE A 361 17.97 4.13 -0.83
N CYS A 362 19.11 4.36 -1.49
CA CYS A 362 20.32 4.87 -0.86
C CYS A 362 20.40 6.41 -0.86
N VAL A 363 19.53 7.09 -1.61
CA VAL A 363 19.60 8.55 -1.79
C VAL A 363 18.40 9.23 -1.14
N VAL A 364 18.66 10.12 -0.19
CA VAL A 364 17.66 11.04 0.35
C VAL A 364 17.67 12.30 -0.50
N MET A 365 16.64 12.51 -1.32
CA MET A 365 16.47 13.75 -2.07
C MET A 365 15.27 14.54 -1.54
N GLU A 366 15.54 15.77 -1.10
CA GLU A 366 14.48 16.77 -0.91
C GLU A 366 14.13 17.36 -2.28
N MET A 367 13.13 16.78 -2.94
CA MET A 367 12.69 17.26 -4.26
C MET A 367 11.40 18.08 -4.20
N SER A 368 11.27 18.99 -5.17
CA SER A 368 10.16 19.92 -5.33
C SER A 368 8.81 19.25 -5.20
N HIS A 369 7.87 19.95 -4.57
CA HIS A 369 6.53 19.47 -4.31
C HIS A 369 5.84 18.76 -5.49
N ARG A 370 5.18 17.66 -5.14
CA ARG A 370 4.17 16.87 -5.87
C ARG A 370 3.47 17.65 -6.99
N ASN A 371 3.94 17.48 -8.22
CA ASN A 371 3.29 18.07 -9.38
C ASN A 371 2.91 17.06 -10.46
N ASP A 372 3.20 15.76 -10.28
CA ASP A 372 2.76 14.75 -11.25
C ASP A 372 1.57 13.95 -10.73
N SER A 373 0.58 13.78 -11.59
CA SER A 373 -0.71 13.21 -11.23
C SER A 373 -0.75 11.69 -11.37
N VAL A 374 -0.11 11.17 -12.42
CA VAL A 374 -0.06 9.74 -12.76
C VAL A 374 1.19 9.47 -13.62
N ASP A 375 1.99 8.51 -13.18
CA ASP A 375 3.10 7.96 -13.97
C ASP A 375 2.69 6.66 -14.65
N ASP A 376 2.02 5.79 -13.90
CA ASP A 376 1.63 4.47 -14.34
C ASP A 376 0.15 4.21 -14.13
N VAL A 377 -0.44 3.58 -15.14
CA VAL A 377 -1.78 3.01 -15.10
C VAL A 377 -1.64 1.50 -15.10
N ILE A 378 -2.11 0.86 -14.04
CA ILE A 378 -2.07 -0.58 -13.87
C ILE A 378 -3.50 -1.11 -13.96
N VAL A 379 -3.71 -2.09 -14.84
CA VAL A 379 -4.98 -2.77 -15.04
C VAL A 379 -4.77 -4.27 -15.18
N SER A 380 -5.80 -5.05 -14.87
CA SER A 380 -5.79 -6.49 -15.10
C SER A 380 -7.11 -6.96 -15.70
N THR A 381 -7.06 -8.01 -16.52
CA THR A 381 -8.26 -8.64 -17.09
C THR A 381 -7.99 -10.10 -17.44
N LYS A 382 -9.04 -10.91 -17.41
CA LYS A 382 -9.00 -12.28 -17.94
C LYS A 382 -9.14 -12.24 -19.46
N LEU A 383 -8.31 -13.01 -20.17
CA LEU A 383 -8.41 -13.15 -21.63
C LEU A 383 -9.59 -14.05 -22.02
N ARG A 384 -10.16 -13.75 -23.19
CA ARG A 384 -11.22 -14.57 -23.80
C ARG A 384 -10.65 -15.76 -24.56
N ARG A 385 -11.36 -16.89 -24.49
CA ARG A 385 -10.97 -18.16 -25.11
C ARG A 385 -10.99 -18.15 -26.63
N GLU A 386 -12.05 -17.60 -27.22
CA GLU A 386 -12.38 -17.78 -28.64
C GLU A 386 -12.17 -16.51 -29.48
N GLU A 387 -12.05 -15.35 -28.83
CA GLU A 387 -11.93 -14.05 -29.49
C GLU A 387 -10.84 -13.19 -28.86
N PRO A 388 -10.26 -12.22 -29.62
CA PRO A 388 -9.28 -11.31 -29.07
C PRO A 388 -9.83 -10.50 -27.88
N THR A 389 -8.94 -10.11 -26.98
CA THR A 389 -9.26 -9.21 -25.86
C THR A 389 -8.60 -7.86 -26.10
N ARG A 390 -9.43 -6.84 -26.35
CA ARG A 390 -9.01 -5.45 -26.58
C ARG A 390 -9.09 -4.68 -25.27
N VAL A 391 -7.94 -4.24 -24.77
CA VAL A 391 -7.83 -3.34 -23.62
C VAL A 391 -7.58 -1.91 -24.12
N VAL A 392 -8.41 -0.98 -23.67
CA VAL A 392 -8.34 0.44 -24.01
C VAL A 392 -8.17 1.26 -22.74
N ILE A 393 -7.20 2.16 -22.73
CA ILE A 393 -6.90 3.08 -21.64
C ILE A 393 -7.00 4.50 -22.19
N GLU A 394 -7.92 5.30 -21.68
CA GLU A 394 -8.24 6.64 -22.18
C GLU A 394 -8.12 7.68 -21.08
N LYS A 395 -7.53 8.82 -21.40
CA LYS A 395 -7.51 9.98 -20.51
C LYS A 395 -8.76 10.84 -20.73
N VAL A 396 -9.42 11.21 -19.64
CA VAL A 396 -10.70 11.94 -19.64
C VAL A 396 -10.72 13.00 -18.52
N PRO A 397 -11.53 14.06 -18.61
CA PRO A 397 -11.80 14.92 -17.46
C PRO A 397 -12.44 14.13 -16.31
N GLY A 398 -12.07 14.44 -15.06
CA GLY A 398 -12.58 13.73 -13.89
C GLY A 398 -11.73 13.92 -12.64
N ILE A 399 -12.01 13.10 -11.62
CA ILE A 399 -11.28 13.00 -10.35
C ILE A 399 -10.71 11.58 -10.17
N GLN A 400 -9.49 11.41 -9.64
CA GLN A 400 -8.94 10.08 -9.32
C GLN A 400 -7.91 10.12 -8.18
N ALA A 401 -7.74 8.98 -7.52
CA ALA A 401 -6.75 8.71 -6.50
C ALA A 401 -5.52 8.00 -7.09
N THR A 402 -4.34 8.53 -6.77
CA THR A 402 -3.04 8.01 -7.19
C THR A 402 -2.18 7.72 -5.97
N TYR A 403 -1.69 6.48 -5.85
CA TYR A 403 -0.70 6.12 -4.82
C TYR A 403 0.65 6.80 -5.11
N GLN A 404 1.28 7.37 -4.10
CA GLN A 404 2.60 7.99 -4.20
C GLN A 404 3.64 7.08 -3.53
N SER A 405 4.52 6.48 -4.32
CA SER A 405 5.54 5.55 -3.79
C SER A 405 6.67 6.25 -3.04
N GLU A 406 6.98 7.48 -3.42
CA GLU A 406 7.98 8.31 -2.77
C GLU A 406 7.42 9.71 -2.56
N SER A 407 7.47 10.21 -1.31
CA SER A 407 6.96 11.53 -0.95
C SER A 407 8.01 12.37 -0.24
N ALA A 408 8.00 13.68 -0.50
CA ALA A 408 8.96 14.61 0.06
C ALA A 408 8.89 14.69 1.60
N GLY A 409 10.04 14.54 2.27
CA GLY A 409 10.19 14.75 3.70
C GLY A 409 11.50 14.15 4.22
N VAL A 410 12.32 14.96 4.89
CA VAL A 410 13.54 14.50 5.56
C VAL A 410 13.14 13.91 6.91
N ASP A 411 12.84 12.62 6.96
CA ASP A 411 12.84 11.88 8.22
C ASP A 411 14.10 10.99 8.26
N LEU A 412 15.12 11.47 8.98
CA LEU A 412 16.40 10.79 9.12
C LEU A 412 16.30 9.47 9.92
N GLN A 413 15.20 9.23 10.64
CA GLN A 413 14.89 7.93 11.26
C GLN A 413 14.10 7.00 10.33
N ARG A 414 13.44 7.54 9.29
CA ARG A 414 12.74 6.80 8.23
C ARG A 414 13.48 6.89 6.89
N ARG A 415 14.76 6.50 6.89
CA ARG A 415 15.50 6.32 5.62
C ARG A 415 14.72 5.31 4.74
N ALA A 416 14.23 5.81 3.60
CA ALA A 416 13.37 5.17 2.59
C ALA A 416 11.87 5.00 2.94
N GLY A 417 11.02 5.73 2.21
CA GLY A 417 9.72 5.24 1.70
C GLY A 417 8.58 4.87 2.66
N ASN A 418 8.56 5.32 3.92
CA ASN A 418 7.51 4.92 4.88
C ASN A 418 6.28 5.86 4.96
N ARG A 419 6.07 6.73 3.98
CA ARG A 419 4.80 7.46 3.84
C ARG A 419 3.93 6.75 2.82
N ARG A 420 2.82 6.20 3.32
CA ARG A 420 1.79 5.56 2.51
C ARG A 420 0.77 6.64 2.14
N ASP A 421 1.04 7.39 1.08
CA ASP A 421 0.22 8.54 0.68
C ASP A 421 -0.61 8.21 -0.55
N VAL A 422 -1.91 8.51 -0.49
CA VAL A 422 -2.80 8.50 -1.64
C VAL A 422 -3.19 9.94 -1.96
N VAL A 423 -2.92 10.38 -3.18
CA VAL A 423 -3.15 11.76 -3.60
C VAL A 423 -4.30 11.82 -4.58
N VAL A 424 -5.26 12.70 -4.34
CA VAL A 424 -6.46 12.85 -5.17
C VAL A 424 -6.30 14.04 -6.12
N TRP A 425 -6.36 13.76 -7.41
CA TRP A 425 -6.24 14.71 -8.51
C TRP A 425 -7.58 14.94 -9.19
N SER A 426 -7.75 16.11 -9.79
CA SER A 426 -8.94 16.45 -10.57
C SER A 426 -8.58 17.33 -11.74
N SER A 427 -9.27 17.17 -12.87
CA SER A 427 -9.07 18.04 -14.04
C SER A 427 -9.41 19.50 -13.76
N ARG A 428 -10.06 19.81 -12.62
CA ARG A 428 -10.32 21.17 -12.14
C ARG A 428 -9.14 21.78 -11.36
N ASN A 429 -8.10 21.01 -11.05
CA ASN A 429 -6.87 21.46 -10.41
C ASN A 429 -5.67 20.99 -11.24
N GLN A 430 -5.12 21.88 -12.04
CA GLN A 430 -4.05 21.52 -12.98
C GLN A 430 -2.65 21.52 -12.35
N GLU A 431 -2.47 22.32 -11.29
CA GLU A 431 -1.15 22.56 -10.72
C GLU A 431 -0.89 21.76 -9.44
N ARG A 432 -1.93 21.40 -8.70
CA ARG A 432 -1.85 20.76 -7.38
C ARG A 432 -2.96 19.72 -7.22
N PRO A 433 -2.76 18.70 -6.37
CA PRO A 433 -3.84 17.80 -6.03
C PRO A 433 -4.93 18.51 -5.23
N ILE A 434 -6.14 17.93 -5.23
CA ILE A 434 -7.22 18.41 -4.38
C ILE A 434 -6.90 18.14 -2.91
N PHE A 435 -6.46 16.93 -2.58
CA PHE A 435 -6.02 16.58 -1.22
C PHE A 435 -5.07 15.38 -1.23
N GLU A 436 -4.39 15.18 -0.10
CA GLU A 436 -3.54 14.04 0.19
C GLU A 436 -4.18 13.24 1.33
N LEU A 437 -4.27 11.91 1.23
CA LEU A 437 -4.72 11.01 2.29
C LEU A 437 -3.50 10.22 2.79
N ASP A 438 -3.09 10.46 4.03
CA ASP A 438 -1.98 9.74 4.67
C ASP A 438 -2.53 8.51 5.39
N LEU A 439 -2.18 7.32 4.89
CA LEU A 439 -2.61 6.04 5.46
C LEU A 439 -1.89 5.69 6.77
N PHE A 440 -0.82 6.41 7.13
CA PHE A 440 -0.15 6.25 8.42
C PHE A 440 -0.89 6.99 9.54
N SER A 441 -1.20 8.27 9.34
CA SER A 441 -1.95 9.06 10.33
C SER A 441 -3.46 8.83 10.26
N GLY A 442 -3.97 8.40 9.11
CA GLY A 442 -5.40 8.33 8.81
C GLY A 442 -6.01 9.72 8.66
N ALA A 443 -5.29 10.67 8.07
CA ALA A 443 -5.74 12.07 7.94
C ALA A 443 -5.77 12.53 6.47
N VAL A 444 -6.71 13.44 6.19
CA VAL A 444 -6.68 14.23 4.95
C VAL A 444 -5.82 15.46 5.18
N HIS A 445 -4.86 15.69 4.29
CA HIS A 445 -3.96 16.82 4.29
C HIS A 445 -4.15 17.71 3.06
N ARG A 446 -3.80 18.99 3.23
CA ARG A 446 -3.68 19.99 2.15
C ARG A 446 -4.88 20.03 1.21
N TRP A 447 -6.07 20.03 1.78
CA TRP A 447 -7.29 20.10 1.00
C TRP A 447 -7.46 21.49 0.37
N THR A 448 -7.63 21.52 -0.94
CA THR A 448 -7.52 22.72 -1.78
C THR A 448 -8.79 22.95 -2.58
N ASN A 449 -9.16 24.22 -2.79
CA ASN A 449 -10.33 24.56 -3.60
C ASN A 449 -10.06 24.30 -5.10
N TYR A 450 -11.11 24.18 -5.94
CA TYR A 450 -10.91 24.05 -7.38
C TYR A 450 -10.14 25.26 -7.95
N GLY A 451 -9.16 25.00 -8.83
CA GLY A 451 -8.31 26.03 -9.43
C GLY A 451 -7.32 26.72 -8.49
N GLN A 452 -7.30 26.39 -7.20
CA GLN A 452 -6.35 26.93 -6.22
C GLN A 452 -5.13 26.02 -6.09
N THR A 453 -4.03 26.60 -5.61
CA THR A 453 -2.77 25.90 -5.32
C THR A 453 -2.44 25.84 -3.84
N GLU A 454 -2.94 26.82 -3.08
CA GLU A 454 -2.76 26.91 -1.64
C GLU A 454 -3.92 26.19 -0.92
N PRO A 455 -3.62 25.33 0.07
CA PRO A 455 -4.66 24.57 0.74
C PRO A 455 -5.53 25.48 1.63
N ALA A 456 -6.84 25.22 1.59
CA ALA A 456 -7.82 25.77 2.52
C ALA A 456 -7.77 25.06 3.88
N LEU A 457 -7.33 23.80 3.92
CA LEU A 457 -7.25 23.04 5.16
C LEU A 457 -5.96 22.22 5.15
N TRP A 458 -5.18 22.30 6.22
CA TRP A 458 -3.88 21.64 6.28
C TRP A 458 -3.97 20.19 6.73
N GLU A 459 -4.77 19.89 7.74
CA GLU A 459 -4.95 18.54 8.28
C GLU A 459 -6.35 18.37 8.89
N MET A 460 -7.00 17.26 8.52
CA MET A 460 -8.27 16.80 9.06
C MET A 460 -8.11 15.32 9.41
N PRO A 461 -7.94 14.99 10.70
CA PRO A 461 -7.91 13.61 11.16
C PRO A 461 -9.18 12.86 10.76
N MET A 462 -9.04 11.65 10.24
CA MET A 462 -10.15 10.78 9.79
C MET A 462 -10.18 9.46 10.56
N ALA A 463 -9.84 9.52 11.85
CA ALA A 463 -9.94 8.41 12.79
C ALA A 463 -10.49 8.93 14.12
N TRP A 464 -11.00 8.01 14.95
CA TRP A 464 -11.45 8.35 16.31
C TRP A 464 -10.29 8.41 17.31
N PHE A 465 -10.32 9.39 18.21
CA PHE A 465 -9.28 9.59 19.23
C PHE A 465 -9.82 10.27 20.48
N LYS A 466 -8.98 10.37 21.51
CA LYS A 466 -9.25 11.22 22.68
C LYS A 466 -8.78 12.65 22.40
N SER A 467 -9.60 13.62 22.76
CA SER A 467 -9.19 15.03 22.82
C SER A 467 -7.91 15.20 23.63
N CYS A 468 -6.94 15.90 23.02
CA CYS A 468 -5.59 16.10 23.58
C CYS A 468 -4.91 14.80 24.05
N GLY A 469 -5.12 13.70 23.32
CA GLY A 469 -4.44 12.42 23.56
C GLY A 469 -2.92 12.57 23.62
N ASN A 470 -2.28 11.91 24.58
CA ASN A 470 -0.82 11.97 24.76
C ASN A 470 -0.16 10.58 24.62
N SER A 471 -0.95 9.53 24.43
CA SER A 471 -0.51 8.16 24.23
C SER A 471 -1.04 7.61 22.91
N ARG A 472 -0.27 6.73 22.26
CA ARG A 472 -0.75 5.96 21.10
C ARG A 472 -2.03 5.17 21.40
N HIS A 473 -2.29 4.85 22.67
CA HIS A 473 -3.51 4.16 23.08
C HIS A 473 -4.78 5.00 22.85
N ASN A 474 -4.65 6.32 22.86
CA ASN A 474 -5.74 7.27 22.72
C ASN A 474 -6.14 7.51 21.25
N TYR A 475 -5.47 6.88 20.29
CA TYR A 475 -5.73 7.08 18.86
C TYR A 475 -6.09 5.76 18.20
N CYS A 476 -7.19 5.75 17.46
CA CYS A 476 -7.62 4.59 16.67
C CYS A 476 -7.12 4.70 15.22
N ASN A 477 -5.83 4.99 15.02
CA ASN A 477 -5.23 5.20 13.70
C ASN A 477 -4.27 4.09 13.24
N VAL A 478 -4.22 2.95 13.95
CA VAL A 478 -3.47 1.77 13.49
C VAL A 478 -4.27 1.10 12.38
N LEU A 479 -3.95 1.40 11.12
CA LEU A 479 -4.63 0.85 9.95
C LEU A 479 -4.62 -0.68 9.93
N LYS A 480 -5.79 -1.28 9.76
CA LYS A 480 -6.02 -2.72 9.61
C LYS A 480 -6.49 -3.08 8.22
N GLU A 481 -7.23 -2.18 7.58
CA GLU A 481 -7.77 -2.37 6.25
C GLU A 481 -7.88 -1.04 5.53
N PHE A 482 -7.57 -1.05 4.24
CA PHE A 482 -7.69 0.09 3.34
C PHE A 482 -8.20 -0.41 2.00
N THR A 483 -9.20 0.27 1.44
CA THR A 483 -9.73 -0.03 0.11
C THR A 483 -10.06 1.25 -0.62
N ILE A 484 -9.66 1.33 -1.89
CA ILE A 484 -10.17 2.33 -2.83
C ILE A 484 -11.41 1.71 -3.47
N GLU A 485 -12.59 2.05 -2.94
CA GLU A 485 -13.87 1.48 -3.38
C GLU A 485 -14.25 1.96 -4.78
N LYS A 486 -13.93 3.23 -5.07
CA LYS A 486 -14.13 3.84 -6.38
C LYS A 486 -12.94 4.72 -6.75
N ASN A 487 -12.48 4.56 -7.98
CA ASN A 487 -11.39 5.35 -8.55
C ASN A 487 -11.70 5.72 -10.02
N GLY A 488 -12.83 6.39 -10.24
CA GLY A 488 -13.35 6.70 -11.58
C GLY A 488 -13.49 8.20 -11.81
N PRO A 489 -13.56 8.64 -13.08
CA PRO A 489 -13.67 10.06 -13.41
C PRO A 489 -14.79 10.81 -12.69
N GLU A 490 -15.86 10.09 -12.33
CA GLU A 490 -17.05 10.63 -11.70
C GLU A 490 -16.91 10.80 -10.18
N GLU A 491 -16.14 9.94 -9.51
CA GLU A 491 -15.96 9.98 -8.06
C GLU A 491 -14.79 9.13 -7.57
N VAL A 492 -14.26 9.53 -6.41
CA VAL A 492 -13.32 8.76 -5.61
C VAL A 492 -13.97 8.39 -4.29
N ALA A 493 -13.81 7.14 -3.86
CA ALA A 493 -14.30 6.66 -2.57
C ALA A 493 -13.29 5.73 -1.89
N PHE A 494 -13.17 5.86 -0.57
CA PHE A 494 -12.26 5.11 0.28
C PHE A 494 -12.99 4.51 1.48
N TYR A 495 -12.56 3.31 1.86
CA TYR A 495 -12.87 2.69 3.14
C TYR A 495 -11.58 2.47 3.94
N LEU A 496 -11.58 2.87 5.21
CA LEU A 496 -10.49 2.59 6.15
C LEU A 496 -11.07 1.97 7.42
N ARG A 497 -10.42 0.90 7.90
CA ARG A 497 -10.63 0.34 9.23
C ARG A 497 -9.34 0.39 9.99
N SER A 498 -9.38 0.95 11.19
CA SER A 498 -8.22 1.14 12.05
C SER A 498 -8.56 0.85 13.51
N THR A 499 -7.54 0.60 14.33
CA THR A 499 -7.70 0.34 15.76
C THR A 499 -6.73 1.17 16.58
N ASN A 500 -6.87 1.16 17.90
CA ASN A 500 -5.75 1.51 18.76
C ASN A 500 -4.74 0.32 18.84
N PRO A 501 -3.51 0.51 19.37
CA PRO A 501 -2.47 -0.52 19.36
C PRO A 501 -2.86 -1.87 19.98
N ASN A 502 -3.76 -1.85 20.97
CA ASN A 502 -4.21 -3.05 21.68
C ASN A 502 -5.57 -3.57 21.18
N GLN A 503 -6.09 -3.03 20.07
CA GLN A 503 -7.35 -3.45 19.45
C GLN A 503 -8.53 -3.43 20.44
N ARG A 504 -8.56 -2.45 21.35
CA ARG A 504 -9.65 -2.28 22.32
C ARG A 504 -10.79 -1.42 21.78
N ALA A 505 -10.50 -0.59 20.79
CA ALA A 505 -11.46 0.19 20.04
C ALA A 505 -11.10 0.17 18.55
N GLN A 506 -12.13 0.22 17.71
CA GLN A 506 -12.07 0.25 16.26
C GLN A 506 -12.66 1.55 15.76
N SER A 507 -12.05 2.10 14.73
CA SER A 507 -12.50 3.23 13.93
C SER A 507 -12.73 2.74 12.50
N GLU A 508 -13.87 3.10 11.93
CA GLU A 508 -14.19 2.90 10.52
C GLU A 508 -14.52 4.23 9.89
N LEU A 509 -14.06 4.41 8.65
CA LEU A 509 -14.22 5.61 7.84
C LEU A 509 -14.70 5.21 6.44
N TRP A 510 -15.77 5.85 5.98
CA TRP A 510 -16.16 5.91 4.58
C TRP A 510 -16.02 7.34 4.11
N LEU A 511 -15.15 7.58 3.12
CA LEU A 511 -14.87 8.90 2.57
C LEU A 511 -15.18 8.90 1.08
N ARG A 512 -15.98 9.86 0.61
CA ARG A 512 -16.35 10.01 -0.80
C ARG A 512 -16.16 11.44 -1.27
N MET A 513 -15.68 11.60 -2.50
CA MET A 513 -15.58 12.88 -3.20
C MET A 513 -16.18 12.78 -4.61
N PRO A 514 -17.34 13.41 -4.87
CA PRO A 514 -17.91 13.50 -6.21
C PRO A 514 -17.18 14.53 -7.09
N TYR A 515 -17.03 14.24 -8.38
CA TYR A 515 -16.44 15.17 -9.37
C TYR A 515 -17.44 16.19 -9.90
N ASP A 516 -18.70 15.81 -10.05
CA ASP A 516 -19.75 16.62 -10.69
C ASP A 516 -20.26 17.76 -9.79
N HIS A 517 -19.91 17.76 -8.52
CA HIS A 517 -20.27 18.82 -7.58
C HIS A 517 -19.59 20.16 -7.95
N PRO A 518 -20.27 21.32 -7.86
CA PRO A 518 -19.69 22.63 -8.23
C PRO A 518 -18.52 23.07 -7.34
N ARG A 519 -18.40 22.47 -6.16
CA ARG A 519 -17.38 22.76 -5.14
C ARG A 519 -16.68 21.48 -4.71
N PRO A 520 -15.41 21.51 -4.29
CA PRO A 520 -14.80 20.36 -3.63
C PRO A 520 -15.62 19.99 -2.40
N ARG A 521 -16.10 18.75 -2.38
CA ARG A 521 -17.01 18.22 -1.36
C ARG A 521 -16.49 16.89 -0.85
N LEU A 522 -16.36 16.75 0.46
CA LEU A 522 -16.07 15.49 1.12
C LEU A 522 -17.34 15.03 1.85
N GLU A 523 -17.78 13.82 1.54
CA GLU A 523 -18.87 13.13 2.22
C GLU A 523 -18.25 12.07 3.11
N VAL A 524 -18.51 12.15 4.40
CA VAL A 524 -17.85 11.34 5.42
C VAL A 524 -18.86 10.63 6.29
N ARG A 525 -18.63 9.34 6.52
CA ARG A 525 -19.26 8.59 7.61
C ARG A 525 -18.14 7.99 8.46
N MET A 526 -18.25 8.15 9.77
CA MET A 526 -17.29 7.59 10.72
C MET A 526 -18.02 6.83 11.81
N ARG A 527 -17.48 5.67 12.18
CA ARG A 527 -18.01 4.81 13.23
C ARG A 527 -16.90 4.37 14.16
N MET A 528 -17.12 4.50 15.47
CA MET A 528 -16.28 3.91 16.51
C MET A 528 -17.02 2.77 17.16
N GLU A 529 -16.33 1.64 17.36
CA GLU A 529 -16.83 0.53 18.17
C GLU A 529 -15.84 0.21 19.28
N ILE A 530 -16.34 0.15 20.51
CA ILE A 530 -15.54 -0.32 21.65
C ILE A 530 -15.54 -1.85 21.60
N LEU A 531 -14.38 -2.44 21.30
CA LEU A 531 -14.22 -3.90 21.19
C LEU A 531 -14.02 -4.55 22.57
N GLN A 532 -13.36 -3.86 23.50
CA GLN A 532 -13.11 -4.35 24.85
C GLN A 532 -13.42 -3.30 25.92
N GLN A 533 -12.71 -2.18 25.88
CA GLN A 533 -12.93 -1.05 26.76
C GLN A 533 -12.32 0.23 26.18
N TRP A 534 -12.90 1.38 26.51
CA TRP A 534 -12.31 2.70 26.27
C TRP A 534 -12.14 3.44 27.59
N ASP A 535 -10.90 3.87 27.85
CA ASP A 535 -10.45 4.34 29.17
C ASP A 535 -10.51 5.87 29.31
N ASP A 536 -11.17 6.56 28.37
CA ASP A 536 -11.30 8.02 28.36
C ASP A 536 -12.78 8.47 28.32
N ASP A 537 -13.02 9.68 28.81
CA ASP A 537 -14.37 10.25 29.01
C ASP A 537 -14.96 10.93 27.75
N ASN A 538 -14.15 11.04 26.69
CA ASN A 538 -14.54 11.61 25.42
C ASN A 538 -14.04 10.76 24.24
N VAL A 539 -14.74 10.89 23.12
CA VAL A 539 -14.35 10.34 21.82
C VAL A 539 -14.52 11.43 20.76
N GLU A 540 -13.39 11.93 20.27
CA GLU A 540 -13.29 12.97 19.25
C GLU A 540 -13.09 12.35 17.86
N PHE A 541 -13.67 13.01 16.88
CA PHE A 541 -13.58 12.60 15.46
C PHE A 541 -13.29 13.79 14.53
N SER A 542 -13.37 15.03 15.04
CA SER A 542 -13.06 16.24 14.28
C SER A 542 -12.16 17.13 15.14
N ASP A 543 -10.89 17.21 14.77
CA ASP A 543 -9.89 18.15 15.28
C ASP A 543 -9.18 18.78 14.07
N ILE A 544 -9.85 19.73 13.43
CA ILE A 544 -9.38 20.26 12.14
C ILE A 544 -8.32 21.34 12.35
N PHE A 545 -7.16 21.13 11.74
CA PHE A 545 -6.09 22.12 11.67
C PHE A 545 -6.10 22.82 10.31
N PRO A 546 -6.61 24.06 10.24
CA PRO A 546 -6.59 24.80 8.99
C PRO A 546 -5.18 25.19 8.56
N TYR A 547 -4.20 25.28 9.46
CA TYR A 547 -2.89 25.91 9.19
C TYR A 547 -1.71 24.94 9.31
N PRO A 548 -0.59 25.18 8.60
CA PRO A 548 0.59 24.33 8.66
C PRO A 548 1.36 24.40 9.98
N SER A 549 1.08 25.40 10.82
CA SER A 549 1.83 25.59 12.06
C SER A 549 1.05 26.40 13.11
N ARG A 550 1.60 26.41 14.33
CA ARG A 550 1.13 27.20 15.47
C ARG A 550 1.50 28.69 15.37
N LEU A 551 2.26 29.08 14.34
CA LEU A 551 2.69 30.45 14.13
C LEU A 551 1.56 31.26 13.49
N VAL A 552 1.14 32.34 14.14
CA VAL A 552 -0.03 33.15 13.76
C VAL A 552 0.11 33.78 12.38
N GLU A 553 1.33 34.04 11.92
CA GLU A 553 1.64 34.52 10.56
C GLU A 553 1.30 33.51 9.47
N THR A 554 1.15 32.22 9.82
CA THR A 554 0.73 31.17 8.88
C THR A 554 -0.79 30.97 8.84
N TRP A 555 -1.54 31.72 9.65
CA TRP A 555 -2.99 31.58 9.75
C TRP A 555 -3.68 32.46 8.72
N PHE A 556 -4.68 31.88 8.06
CA PHE A 556 -5.35 32.47 6.91
C PHE A 556 -6.88 32.45 6.95
N HIS A 557 -7.52 31.94 8.01
CA HIS A 557 -8.93 32.22 8.30
C HIS A 557 -9.03 33.18 9.49
N ASP A 558 -10.05 34.02 9.49
CA ASP A 558 -10.22 35.01 10.56
C ASP A 558 -11.23 34.57 11.62
N ALA A 559 -12.14 33.63 11.30
CA ALA A 559 -13.24 33.31 12.20
C ALA A 559 -13.80 31.89 12.03
N VAL A 560 -14.44 31.41 13.10
CA VAL A 560 -15.24 30.18 13.15
C VAL A 560 -16.66 30.52 13.58
N PHE A 561 -17.65 29.88 12.98
CA PHE A 561 -19.04 30.04 13.34
C PHE A 561 -19.66 28.67 13.63
N PHE A 562 -20.44 28.52 14.71
CA PHE A 562 -21.22 27.32 15.00
C PHE A 562 -22.72 27.64 15.02
N MET A 563 -23.54 26.70 14.55
CA MET A 563 -24.99 26.86 14.51
C MET A 563 -25.74 25.55 14.70
N GLN A 564 -26.84 25.64 15.46
CA GLN A 564 -27.87 24.62 15.65
C GLN A 564 -29.21 25.18 15.12
N ARG A 565 -30.24 24.34 14.93
CA ARG A 565 -31.52 24.83 14.37
C ARG A 565 -32.24 25.83 15.28
N ASP A 566 -32.15 25.64 16.60
CA ASP A 566 -32.85 26.45 17.61
C ASP A 566 -31.97 27.57 18.21
N LYS A 567 -30.64 27.50 18.00
CA LYS A 567 -29.64 28.39 18.61
C LYS A 567 -28.50 28.69 17.64
N SER A 568 -28.08 29.95 17.57
CA SER A 568 -26.82 30.33 16.91
C SER A 568 -25.76 30.69 17.96
N ALA A 569 -24.55 30.16 17.83
CA ALA A 569 -23.40 30.55 18.65
C ALA A 569 -22.25 31.00 17.74
N THR A 570 -22.12 32.31 17.53
CA THR A 570 -20.95 32.87 16.86
C THR A 570 -19.77 32.95 17.83
N VAL A 571 -18.64 32.34 17.49
CA VAL A 571 -17.39 32.47 18.26
C VAL A 571 -16.40 33.28 17.43
N TYR A 572 -16.25 34.57 17.74
CA TYR A 572 -15.26 35.43 17.09
C TYR A 572 -13.87 35.18 17.68
N THR A 573 -12.94 34.67 16.89
CA THR A 573 -11.53 34.58 17.28
C THR A 573 -10.70 35.60 16.51
N TYR A 574 -10.77 36.86 16.92
CA TYR A 574 -9.62 37.73 16.66
C TYR A 574 -8.46 37.20 17.51
N ARG A 575 -7.32 36.95 16.84
CA ARG A 575 -5.94 36.65 17.28
C ARG A 575 -5.61 36.89 18.80
N PRO A 576 -4.59 36.20 19.35
CA PRO A 576 -4.51 35.39 20.59
C PRO A 576 -4.80 36.07 21.95
N ASP A 577 -5.46 37.21 21.96
CA ASP A 577 -5.67 38.01 23.16
C ASP A 577 -7.06 37.73 23.78
N ARG A 578 -7.96 37.03 23.07
CA ARG A 578 -9.38 36.91 23.40
C ARG A 578 -10.06 35.58 23.05
N SER A 579 -9.31 34.49 22.86
CA SER A 579 -9.88 33.15 22.68
C SER A 579 -10.53 32.68 23.99
N VAL A 580 -11.81 32.99 24.17
CA VAL A 580 -12.61 32.45 25.28
C VAL A 580 -13.03 31.04 24.89
N TYR A 581 -12.47 30.04 25.56
CA TYR A 581 -12.94 28.66 25.51
C TYR A 581 -14.42 28.63 25.94
N THR A 582 -15.32 28.45 24.99
CA THR A 582 -16.76 28.33 25.26
C THR A 582 -17.22 26.99 24.69
N PRO A 583 -17.17 25.90 25.49
CA PRO A 583 -17.69 24.62 25.05
C PRO A 583 -19.21 24.74 24.90
N GLY A 584 -19.72 24.21 23.78
CA GLY A 584 -21.15 24.05 23.52
C GLY A 584 -21.52 22.58 23.48
N GLU A 585 -22.75 22.27 23.90
CA GLU A 585 -23.38 20.96 23.69
C GLU A 585 -24.50 21.15 22.66
N SER A 586 -24.61 20.23 21.70
CA SER A 586 -25.67 20.23 20.68
C SER A 586 -26.97 19.71 21.27
N GLU A 587 -28.03 20.52 21.20
CA GLU A 587 -29.39 20.09 21.53
C GLU A 587 -30.15 19.52 20.31
N ASP A 588 -29.48 19.44 19.16
CA ASP A 588 -30.02 18.94 17.90
C ASP A 588 -29.19 17.78 17.35
N ASP A 589 -29.80 16.99 16.47
CA ASP A 589 -29.18 15.92 15.70
C ASP A 589 -28.19 16.44 14.65
N ARG A 590 -28.17 17.75 14.40
CA ARG A 590 -27.29 18.42 13.44
C ARG A 590 -26.51 19.58 14.05
N LEU A 591 -25.27 19.73 13.61
CA LEU A 591 -24.41 20.85 13.95
C LEU A 591 -23.76 21.38 12.67
N PHE A 592 -23.87 22.68 12.44
CA PHE A 592 -23.16 23.35 11.35
C PHE A 592 -21.99 24.14 11.93
N TYR A 593 -20.85 24.12 11.23
CA TYR A 593 -19.82 25.13 11.45
C TYR A 593 -19.20 25.63 10.15
N GLY A 594 -18.61 26.83 10.20
CA GLY A 594 -17.84 27.39 9.10
C GLY A 594 -16.55 28.04 9.57
N LEU A 595 -15.42 27.75 8.92
CA LEU A 595 -14.18 28.53 9.00
C LEU A 595 -14.13 29.46 7.80
N PHE A 596 -14.03 30.78 8.00
CA PHE A 596 -14.24 31.72 6.90
C PHE A 596 -13.35 32.97 6.93
N ALA A 597 -13.60 33.83 5.94
CA ALA A 597 -12.83 35.01 5.58
C ALA A 597 -11.41 34.64 5.10
N THR A 598 -11.33 33.77 4.10
CA THR A 598 -10.06 33.39 3.46
C THR A 598 -10.15 33.34 1.95
N ASP A 599 -9.13 33.80 1.23
CA ASP A 599 -9.02 33.67 -0.23
C ASP A 599 -8.67 32.24 -0.69
N ARG A 600 -8.33 31.35 0.24
CA ARG A 600 -8.01 29.94 -0.05
C ARG A 600 -9.26 29.07 -0.24
N GLY A 601 -10.44 29.60 0.12
CA GLY A 601 -11.72 28.90 0.19
C GLY A 601 -12.14 28.68 1.64
N ASN A 602 -13.34 29.15 2.00
CA ASN A 602 -13.91 28.95 3.33
C ASN A 602 -14.38 27.50 3.50
N VAL A 603 -14.22 26.94 4.69
CA VAL A 603 -14.62 25.57 5.02
C VAL A 603 -16.02 25.61 5.62
N LEU A 604 -16.98 24.91 5.01
CA LEU A 604 -18.34 24.74 5.52
C LEU A 604 -18.54 23.28 5.89
N THR A 605 -18.97 22.98 7.11
CA THR A 605 -19.23 21.62 7.56
C THR A 605 -20.62 21.48 8.16
N LEU A 606 -21.35 20.46 7.72
CA LEU A 606 -22.61 20.03 8.32
C LEU A 606 -22.47 18.61 8.87
N LEU A 607 -22.62 18.49 10.18
CA LEU A 607 -22.58 17.23 10.92
C LEU A 607 -24.00 16.74 11.20
N LYS A 608 -24.17 15.43 11.20
CA LYS A 608 -25.37 14.72 11.63
C LYS A 608 -24.97 13.60 12.58
N ASN A 609 -25.66 13.53 13.70
CA ASN A 609 -25.52 12.54 14.76
C ASN A 609 -26.71 11.58 14.74
N PRO A 610 -26.56 10.35 14.19
CA PRO A 610 -27.64 9.38 14.11
C PRO A 610 -28.14 8.88 15.47
N HIS A 611 -27.37 9.07 16.54
CA HIS A 611 -27.67 8.58 17.89
C HIS A 611 -28.22 9.66 18.83
N HIS A 612 -28.54 10.85 18.33
CA HIS A 612 -29.19 11.87 19.16
C HIS A 612 -30.58 11.40 19.64
N PRO A 613 -30.96 11.59 20.93
CA PRO A 613 -30.26 12.31 21.99
C PRO A 613 -29.40 11.45 22.92
N GLU A 614 -29.16 10.16 22.61
CA GLU A 614 -28.42 9.23 23.49
C GLU A 614 -27.00 9.70 23.79
N HIS A 615 -26.33 10.24 22.77
CA HIS A 615 -25.06 10.95 22.87
C HIS A 615 -25.21 12.29 22.15
N LYS A 616 -24.85 13.39 22.81
CA LYS A 616 -24.86 14.72 22.20
C LYS A 616 -23.49 15.07 21.63
N LEU A 617 -23.47 15.91 20.59
CA LEU A 617 -22.23 16.48 20.08
C LEU A 617 -21.75 17.59 21.00
N HIS A 618 -20.49 17.55 21.40
CA HIS A 618 -19.82 18.62 22.11
C HIS A 618 -18.91 19.31 21.11
N TYR A 619 -18.90 20.63 21.10
CA TYR A 619 -18.08 21.40 20.16
C TYR A 619 -17.38 22.58 20.85
N SER A 620 -16.18 22.89 20.38
CA SER A 620 -15.42 24.04 20.87
C SER A 620 -14.37 24.49 19.86
N VAL A 621 -13.92 25.73 20.02
CA VAL A 621 -12.68 26.23 19.40
C VAL A 621 -11.59 26.17 20.47
N CYS A 622 -10.37 25.77 20.13
CA CYS A 622 -9.29 25.77 21.10
C CYS A 622 -9.05 27.18 21.66
N GLY A 623 -8.63 27.23 22.93
CA GLY A 623 -8.21 28.48 23.55
C GLY A 623 -6.91 29.05 22.98
N ASN A 624 -6.14 28.27 22.20
CA ASN A 624 -4.82 28.67 21.70
C ASN A 624 -4.75 28.83 20.17
N TYR A 625 -5.64 28.17 19.43
CA TYR A 625 -5.65 28.10 17.97
C TYR A 625 -7.08 28.24 17.43
N ILE A 626 -7.23 28.43 16.12
CA ILE A 626 -8.53 28.41 15.42
C ILE A 626 -8.74 27.01 14.80
N ASP A 627 -8.48 25.97 15.55
CA ASP A 627 -8.84 24.58 15.25
C ASP A 627 -10.22 24.27 15.85
N VAL A 628 -10.93 23.36 15.18
CA VAL A 628 -12.32 23.02 15.48
C VAL A 628 -12.38 21.63 16.09
N HIS A 629 -12.85 21.56 17.33
CA HIS A 629 -13.07 20.33 18.07
C HIS A 629 -14.55 19.94 18.06
N VAL A 630 -14.85 18.70 17.66
CA VAL A 630 -16.18 18.09 17.83
C VAL A 630 -16.03 16.64 18.32
N ASN A 631 -16.66 16.34 19.44
CA ASN A 631 -16.57 15.05 20.12
C ASN A 631 -17.90 14.62 20.75
N PHE A 632 -17.93 13.41 21.30
CA PHE A 632 -19.00 12.92 22.18
C PHE A 632 -18.46 12.71 23.60
N ALA A 633 -19.30 12.97 24.60
CA ALA A 633 -19.10 12.40 25.92
C ALA A 633 -19.28 10.87 25.84
N ALA A 634 -18.26 10.13 26.26
CA ALA A 634 -18.24 8.67 26.17
C ALA A 634 -19.07 8.00 27.29
N GLY A 635 -19.39 8.76 28.34
CA GLY A 635 -20.13 8.31 29.52
C GLY A 635 -19.21 7.85 30.66
N PRO A 636 -19.69 6.99 31.57
CA PRO A 636 -18.87 6.44 32.65
C PRO A 636 -17.69 5.64 32.11
N VAL A 637 -16.50 5.93 32.63
CA VAL A 637 -15.24 5.29 32.24
C VAL A 637 -14.90 4.17 33.25
N PRO A 638 -14.42 2.99 32.81
CA PRO A 638 -14.18 2.61 31.42
C PRO A 638 -15.49 2.35 30.68
N VAL A 639 -15.57 2.81 29.43
CA VAL A 639 -16.70 2.55 28.55
C VAL A 639 -16.63 1.07 28.12
N PRO A 640 -17.73 0.31 28.26
CA PRO A 640 -17.71 -1.13 28.02
C PRO A 640 -17.71 -1.49 26.52
N ALA A 641 -17.30 -2.72 26.22
CA ALA A 641 -17.44 -3.33 24.91
C ALA A 641 -18.88 -3.27 24.35
N GLY A 642 -18.99 -3.19 23.02
CA GLY A 642 -20.25 -3.09 22.29
C GLY A 642 -20.85 -1.69 22.22
N LYS A 643 -20.24 -0.70 22.89
CA LYS A 643 -20.63 0.71 22.73
C LYS A 643 -20.20 1.22 21.35
N VAL A 644 -21.09 1.94 20.68
CA VAL A 644 -20.87 2.48 19.33
C VAL A 644 -21.11 3.98 19.33
N PHE A 645 -20.26 4.71 18.61
CA PHE A 645 -20.43 6.12 18.27
C PHE A 645 -20.40 6.26 16.75
N GLU A 646 -21.29 7.06 16.18
CA GLU A 646 -21.37 7.26 14.73
C GLU A 646 -21.64 8.73 14.41
N VAL A 647 -21.04 9.21 13.33
CA VAL A 647 -21.27 10.54 12.78
C VAL A 647 -21.26 10.49 11.25
N GLU A 648 -22.12 11.28 10.64
CA GLU A 648 -22.12 11.57 9.22
C GLU A 648 -21.83 13.06 9.05
N TYR A 649 -20.96 13.45 8.13
CA TYR A 649 -20.79 14.86 7.81
C TYR A 649 -20.40 15.12 6.37
N ILE A 650 -20.76 16.32 5.95
CA ILE A 650 -20.39 16.89 4.65
C ILE A 650 -19.51 18.09 4.95
N THR A 651 -18.39 18.18 4.25
CA THR A 651 -17.56 19.39 4.26
C THR A 651 -17.35 19.89 2.83
N GLU A 652 -17.50 21.19 2.62
CA GLU A 652 -17.30 21.87 1.33
C GLU A 652 -16.35 23.06 1.44
N LEU A 653 -15.63 23.35 0.35
CA LEU A 653 -14.89 24.60 0.17
C LEU A 653 -15.72 25.62 -0.63
N PHE A 654 -15.91 26.82 -0.10
CA PHE A 654 -16.79 27.84 -0.65
C PHE A 654 -16.23 29.26 -0.54
N GLY A 655 -16.51 30.10 -1.54
CA GLY A 655 -16.27 31.53 -1.48
C GLY A 655 -14.80 31.91 -1.32
N ASP A 656 -14.58 33.14 -0.85
CA ASP A 656 -13.28 33.77 -0.65
C ASP A 656 -13.30 34.68 0.61
N SER A 657 -12.34 35.60 0.73
CA SER A 657 -12.27 36.53 1.86
C SER A 657 -13.46 37.51 1.95
N THR A 658 -14.28 37.63 0.91
CA THR A 658 -15.45 38.50 0.90
C THR A 658 -16.67 37.88 1.58
N THR A 659 -16.66 36.56 1.81
CA THR A 659 -17.73 35.86 2.52
C THR A 659 -17.78 36.27 3.99
N GLY A 660 -18.81 37.03 4.34
CA GLY A 660 -19.01 37.57 5.68
C GLY A 660 -19.78 36.65 6.63
N ALA A 661 -19.76 36.99 7.92
CA ALA A 661 -20.44 36.21 8.96
C ALA A 661 -21.96 36.08 8.74
N ASP A 662 -22.62 37.10 8.19
CA ASP A 662 -24.06 37.05 7.91
C ASP A 662 -24.40 36.07 6.79
N GLU A 663 -23.54 35.95 5.78
CA GLU A 663 -23.68 34.99 4.70
C GLU A 663 -23.49 33.56 5.24
N ILE A 664 -22.42 33.32 6.00
CA ILE A 664 -22.18 32.01 6.66
C ILE A 664 -23.35 31.62 7.56
N LYS A 665 -23.95 32.58 8.27
CA LYS A 665 -25.13 32.34 9.10
C LYS A 665 -26.36 31.95 8.28
N GLN A 666 -26.59 32.59 7.13
CA GLN A 666 -27.70 32.24 6.24
C GLN A 666 -27.51 30.85 5.62
N ILE A 667 -26.28 30.55 5.16
CA ILE A 667 -25.88 29.24 4.67
C ILE A 667 -26.13 28.19 5.75
N GLY A 668 -25.63 28.40 6.96
CA GLY A 668 -25.80 27.50 8.10
C GLY A 668 -27.28 27.21 8.40
N ARG A 669 -28.13 28.25 8.45
CA ARG A 669 -29.57 28.07 8.68
C ARG A 669 -30.23 27.19 7.62
N ARG A 670 -30.03 27.51 6.34
CA ARG A 670 -30.59 26.72 5.23
C ARG A 670 -30.06 25.31 5.23
N SER A 671 -28.78 25.13 5.56
CA SER A 671 -28.13 23.83 5.56
C SER A 671 -28.67 22.92 6.67
N LEU A 672 -28.86 23.47 7.87
CA LEU A 672 -29.47 22.76 9.00
C LEU A 672 -30.92 22.34 8.72
N GLU A 673 -31.69 23.20 8.04
CA GLU A 673 -33.06 22.90 7.59
C GLU A 673 -33.06 21.80 6.52
N ALA A 674 -32.25 21.94 5.47
CA ALA A 674 -32.19 21.01 4.34
C ALA A 674 -31.58 19.65 4.68
N GLY A 675 -30.61 19.61 5.61
CA GLY A 675 -29.80 18.41 5.87
C GLY A 675 -28.68 18.20 4.86
N ASP A 676 -28.32 19.25 4.13
CA ASP A 676 -27.22 19.32 3.17
C ASP A 676 -26.65 20.74 3.15
N ILE A 677 -25.47 20.99 2.59
CA ILE A 677 -24.90 22.34 2.50
C ILE A 677 -25.60 23.15 1.40
N VAL A 678 -26.26 24.26 1.79
CA VAL A 678 -27.06 25.12 0.89
C VAL A 678 -26.51 26.54 0.86
N VAL A 679 -25.77 26.85 -0.21
CA VAL A 679 -25.12 28.16 -0.40
C VAL A 679 -25.98 29.21 -1.12
N GLU A 680 -27.08 28.81 -1.79
CA GLU A 680 -27.96 29.70 -2.58
C GLU A 680 -29.22 30.17 -1.88
#